data_AF-A0A8X7X9J0-F1
#
_entry.id   AF-A0A8X7X9J0-F1
#
_cell.length_a   1.000
_cell.length_b   1.000
_cell.length_c   1.000
_cell.angle_alpha   90.00
_cell.angle_beta   90.00
_cell.angle_gamma   90.00
#
_symmetry.space_group_name_H-M   'P 1'
#
loop_
_entity.id
_entity.type
_entity.pdbx_description
1 polymer ?
#
loop_
_entity_poly.entity_id
_entity_poly.type
_entity_poly.pdbx_seq_one_letter_code
_entity_poly.pdbx_strand_id
1 'polypeptide(L)'
;MESGLLRIRSGVVLRRRPLHGSTQVVRQAEGVIRLIEEEEEYGEKWRDKEDQRETEYDVRIRTPSNATVGKYTLTVTDKGSYSYRPPVSDFYLLFNPWCKEDNVYLAEEEKRQEYVLRDTGYLYRGSSIRVEGIPWNFGQFEPDVLDCCFYLLDQVGMKQSTRRDPVKIARAMSAAVNVQDDDGVLCGNWSGDYSDGTPPSHWTGSSAILQQYYKRKEPVCYGQCWVFSGLLTTVMRCLGIPARSITNFNSAHDTEDNLTIDVFFNAAGEMLNDISTDSIWNFHVWNDVWMKRPDLPEGYDGWQAIDATPQELSDGSYQCGPAPLKAIKNGDIHLIYDTKFVLSEVNADRIFWRVDNPNTPQQNMVKLRVDTMVVGKRISTKAVGKNLREDITSQYKHPEGSPEERKSFESALKVCVKPPVKPYGVAVPSIKVGFESKEVRLGSPVTLKITFTNSSPEDRNVTFSATYQLQIYRGNTVENIGSMSNEITVKGQRSADVPIEIPAESYFKFLPKYDDELQVQVNVLGEVKEVEESLANYAIVHFVYPPIKIEMPASVSVGETFTCTFSFKNDTGLPLDNAKLHVEGLGLFQRETFDQGTVKADGVIVSRVVCTASKPGERKIIAKITSNQITGITEEKHITIK
;
A
#
# COMPACT_ATOMS: atom_id res chain seq x y z
N MET A 1 -9.57 -12.30 -26.73
CA MET A 1 -8.85 -11.44 -27.70
C MET A 1 -9.88 -10.68 -28.49
N GLU A 2 -10.31 -9.52 -28.00
CA GLU A 2 -11.08 -8.58 -28.83
C GLU A 2 -10.08 -7.79 -29.67
N SER A 3 -10.14 -7.99 -30.98
CA SER A 3 -9.39 -7.22 -31.96
C SER A 3 -9.95 -5.80 -32.01
N GLY A 4 -9.15 -4.78 -31.69
CA GLY A 4 -9.51 -3.39 -31.96
C GLY A 4 -9.71 -3.18 -33.46
N LEU A 5 -10.90 -2.77 -33.86
CA LEU A 5 -11.22 -2.41 -35.24
C LEU A 5 -10.86 -0.93 -35.46
N LEU A 6 -9.91 -0.65 -36.35
CA LEU A 6 -9.58 0.72 -36.76
C LEU A 6 -10.24 0.97 -38.11
N ARG A 7 -11.30 1.79 -38.13
CA ARG A 7 -11.95 2.23 -39.39
C ARG A 7 -11.17 3.40 -39.97
N ILE A 8 -10.56 3.21 -41.12
CA ILE A 8 -9.84 4.24 -41.84
C ILE A 8 -10.75 4.78 -42.95
N ARG A 9 -11.14 6.06 -42.88
CA ARG A 9 -11.82 6.76 -43.98
C ARG A 9 -10.77 7.44 -44.86
N SER A 10 -10.45 6.84 -46.00
CA SER A 10 -9.78 7.53 -47.11
C SER A 10 -10.69 7.51 -48.34
N GLY A 11 -10.89 8.67 -48.97
CA GLY A 11 -11.45 8.72 -50.31
C GLY A 11 -10.53 8.02 -51.32
N VAL A 12 -11.14 7.47 -52.38
CA VAL A 12 -10.58 6.64 -53.48
C VAL A 12 -10.89 5.12 -53.34
N VAL A 13 -11.23 4.45 -54.47
CA VAL A 13 -12.18 3.31 -54.57
C VAL A 13 -11.69 2.15 -55.44
N LEU A 14 -11.79 0.90 -54.94
CA LEU A 14 -12.00 -0.37 -55.67
C LEU A 14 -12.79 -1.40 -54.79
N ARG A 15 -13.93 -1.96 -55.24
CA ARG A 15 -14.76 -3.00 -54.51
C ARG A 15 -14.26 -4.44 -54.73
N ARG A 16 -14.53 -5.53 -53.96
CA ARG A 16 -14.85 -5.88 -52.53
C ARG A 16 -14.98 -7.44 -52.40
N ARG A 17 -14.61 -8.01 -51.22
CA ARG A 17 -14.95 -9.33 -50.55
C ARG A 17 -14.08 -10.60 -50.83
N PRO A 18 -13.99 -11.55 -49.88
CA PRO A 18 -13.40 -11.50 -48.53
C PRO A 18 -12.29 -12.56 -48.43
N LEU A 19 -11.01 -12.18 -48.52
CA LEU A 19 -9.91 -13.13 -48.33
C LEU A 19 -9.26 -12.89 -46.96
N HIS A 20 -9.12 -13.99 -46.22
CA HIS A 20 -8.42 -14.04 -44.94
C HIS A 20 -6.93 -13.78 -45.19
N GLY A 21 -6.51 -12.51 -45.25
CA GLY A 21 -5.10 -12.15 -45.22
C GLY A 21 -4.63 -11.95 -43.78
N SER A 22 -3.74 -12.81 -43.30
CA SER A 22 -3.00 -12.56 -42.07
C SER A 22 -1.72 -11.78 -42.39
N THR A 23 -1.69 -10.50 -42.01
CA THR A 23 -0.49 -9.67 -42.12
C THR A 23 0.60 -10.19 -41.19
N GLN A 24 1.75 -10.66 -41.69
CA GLN A 24 2.88 -11.03 -40.84
C GLN A 24 4.28 -10.86 -41.48
N VAL A 25 4.87 -9.67 -41.33
CA VAL A 25 6.27 -9.50 -40.92
C VAL A 25 6.34 -8.24 -40.06
N VAL A 26 6.66 -8.39 -38.77
CA VAL A 26 6.89 -7.24 -37.87
C VAL A 26 8.38 -6.99 -37.77
N ARG A 27 8.84 -5.82 -38.20
CA ARG A 27 10.19 -5.33 -37.91
C ARG A 27 10.08 -4.18 -36.94
N GLN A 28 10.50 -4.41 -35.69
CA GLN A 28 10.59 -3.36 -34.68
C GLN A 28 11.99 -2.77 -34.69
N ALA A 29 12.09 -1.47 -34.96
CA ALA A 29 13.31 -0.68 -34.78
C ALA A 29 12.93 0.58 -34.01
N GLU A 30 13.58 0.83 -32.87
CA GLU A 30 13.52 2.10 -32.11
C GLU A 30 12.13 2.76 -32.06
N GLY A 31 11.14 2.12 -31.42
CA GLY A 31 9.81 2.71 -31.24
C GLY A 31 8.92 2.72 -32.50
N VAL A 32 9.41 2.23 -33.64
CA VAL A 32 8.62 2.06 -34.86
C VAL A 32 8.20 0.60 -34.98
N ILE A 33 6.88 0.36 -35.03
CA ILE A 33 6.29 -0.93 -35.38
C ILE A 33 5.90 -0.87 -36.86
N ARG A 34 6.65 -1.58 -37.72
CA ARG A 34 6.28 -1.72 -39.14
C ARG A 34 5.44 -2.98 -39.33
N LEU A 35 4.30 -2.81 -39.97
CA LEU A 35 3.40 -3.89 -40.39
C LEU A 35 3.49 -3.95 -41.92
N ILE A 36 3.88 -5.11 -42.45
CA ILE A 36 3.97 -5.33 -43.89
C ILE A 36 2.84 -6.28 -44.28
N GLU A 37 2.01 -5.83 -45.22
CA GLU A 37 1.05 -6.69 -45.93
C GLU A 37 1.81 -7.52 -46.94
N GLU A 38 1.81 -8.86 -46.77
CA GLU A 38 2.26 -9.78 -47.81
C GLU A 38 1.06 -10.06 -48.73
N GLU A 39 1.24 -9.86 -50.03
CA GLU A 39 0.32 -10.39 -51.04
C GLU A 39 0.46 -11.92 -51.04
N GLU A 40 -0.52 -12.66 -50.52
CA GLU A 40 -0.70 -14.04 -50.95
C GLU A 40 -1.22 -14.04 -52.39
N GLU A 41 -0.38 -14.52 -53.30
CA GLU A 41 -0.66 -14.67 -54.72
C GLU A 41 -1.78 -15.70 -54.94
N TYR A 42 -3.04 -15.27 -54.95
CA TYR A 42 -4.13 -16.04 -55.54
C TYR A 42 -4.61 -15.34 -56.79
N GLY A 43 -4.23 -15.93 -57.93
CA GLY A 43 -4.50 -15.42 -59.25
C GLY A 43 -5.99 -15.27 -59.53
N GLU A 44 -6.35 -14.11 -60.07
CA GLU A 44 -6.88 -13.99 -61.43
C GLU A 44 -6.92 -12.50 -61.82
N LYS A 45 -6.39 -12.18 -63.00
CA LYS A 45 -6.63 -10.90 -63.66
C LYS A 45 -8.14 -10.78 -63.94
N TRP A 46 -8.72 -9.57 -63.85
CA TRP A 46 -9.26 -8.83 -65.01
C TRP A 46 -10.21 -7.65 -64.67
N ARG A 47 -9.95 -6.55 -65.41
CA ARG A 47 -10.83 -5.52 -66.01
C ARG A 47 -11.71 -4.60 -65.15
N ASP A 48 -11.24 -3.36 -65.17
CA ASP A 48 -11.87 -2.06 -65.02
C ASP A 48 -13.34 -1.96 -65.47
N LYS A 49 -14.18 -1.42 -64.58
CA LYS A 49 -15.43 -0.73 -64.91
C LYS A 49 -15.63 0.42 -63.92
N GLU A 50 -15.62 1.62 -64.49
CA GLU A 50 -15.99 2.90 -63.89
C GLU A 50 -17.24 2.77 -62.99
N ASP A 51 -17.08 3.03 -61.69
CA ASP A 51 -18.13 3.61 -60.86
C ASP A 51 -17.52 4.22 -59.58
N GLN A 52 -17.60 5.53 -59.43
CA GLN A 52 -17.06 6.31 -58.30
C GLN A 52 -17.82 6.03 -56.99
N ARG A 53 -17.40 5.04 -56.18
CA ARG A 53 -18.00 4.76 -54.84
C ARG A 53 -17.02 4.37 -53.75
N GLU A 54 -16.74 5.26 -52.79
CA GLU A 54 -15.79 5.12 -51.66
C GLU A 54 -15.51 3.67 -51.21
N THR A 55 -14.23 3.25 -51.19
CA THR A 55 -13.81 1.92 -50.71
C THR A 55 -13.20 2.06 -49.34
N GLU A 56 -13.82 1.36 -48.40
CA GLU A 56 -13.38 1.24 -47.01
C GLU A 56 -12.63 -0.08 -46.85
N TYR A 57 -11.44 -0.02 -46.23
CA TYR A 57 -10.64 -1.19 -45.89
C TYR A 57 -10.69 -1.43 -44.39
N ASP A 58 -11.10 -2.63 -44.00
CA ASP A 58 -11.02 -3.10 -42.63
C ASP A 58 -9.66 -3.78 -42.43
N VAL A 59 -8.76 -3.13 -41.71
CA VAL A 59 -7.41 -3.66 -41.42
C VAL A 59 -7.35 -4.12 -39.96
N ARG A 60 -6.86 -5.34 -39.73
CA ARG A 60 -6.59 -5.85 -38.38
C ARG A 60 -5.10 -5.75 -38.09
N ILE A 61 -4.75 -4.89 -37.14
CA ILE A 61 -3.38 -4.68 -36.71
C ILE A 61 -3.08 -5.56 -35.49
N ARG A 62 -1.97 -6.29 -35.52
CA ARG A 62 -1.43 -7.02 -34.38
C ARG A 62 -0.08 -6.45 -33.98
N THR A 63 0.07 -6.05 -32.72
CA THR A 63 1.34 -5.62 -32.15
C THR A 63 2.09 -6.81 -31.57
N PRO A 64 3.44 -6.80 -31.57
CA PRO A 64 4.23 -7.77 -30.79
C PRO A 64 3.85 -7.75 -29.31
N SER A 65 3.92 -8.89 -28.62
CA SER A 65 3.68 -8.97 -27.18
C SER A 65 4.75 -8.26 -26.34
N ASN A 66 5.91 -7.96 -26.94
CA ASN A 66 7.01 -7.19 -26.34
C ASN A 66 7.15 -5.80 -26.98
N ALA A 67 6.06 -5.27 -27.54
CA ALA A 67 6.04 -3.91 -28.05
C ALA A 67 6.29 -2.90 -26.91
N THR A 68 6.93 -1.78 -27.24
CA THR A 68 7.16 -0.70 -26.29
C THR A 68 5.83 -0.11 -25.85
N VAL A 69 5.60 0.04 -24.53
CA VAL A 69 4.45 0.79 -24.01
C VAL A 69 4.65 2.27 -24.30
N GLY A 70 3.64 2.93 -24.89
CA GLY A 70 3.82 4.27 -25.44
C GLY A 70 2.56 4.86 -26.08
N LYS A 71 2.60 6.17 -26.32
CA LYS A 71 1.73 6.85 -27.28
C LYS A 71 2.33 6.72 -28.67
N TYR A 72 1.58 6.13 -29.60
CA TYR A 72 1.98 5.91 -30.98
C TYR A 72 1.17 6.79 -31.91
N THR A 73 1.79 7.22 -33.01
CA THR A 73 1.10 7.84 -34.14
C THR A 73 1.08 6.88 -35.32
N LEU A 74 -0.10 6.47 -35.74
CA LEU A 74 -0.34 5.66 -36.93
C LEU A 74 -0.14 6.51 -38.19
N THR A 75 0.73 6.03 -39.08
CA THR A 75 0.90 6.56 -40.44
C THR A 75 0.79 5.39 -41.41
N VAL A 76 0.01 5.56 -42.48
CA VAL A 76 -0.15 4.59 -43.56
C VAL A 76 0.71 5.06 -44.72
N THR A 77 1.59 4.19 -45.21
CA THR A 77 2.45 4.51 -46.35
C THR A 77 2.29 3.49 -47.46
N ASP A 78 2.10 3.94 -48.70
CA ASP A 78 2.16 3.07 -49.88
C ASP A 78 3.59 3.07 -50.43
N LYS A 79 4.33 1.97 -50.19
CA LYS A 79 5.70 1.72 -50.68
C LYS A 79 6.69 2.89 -50.47
N GLY A 80 6.43 3.75 -49.49
CA GLY A 80 7.21 4.97 -49.20
C GLY A 80 6.95 6.15 -50.14
N SER A 81 6.14 5.99 -51.19
CA SER A 81 5.81 7.04 -52.15
C SER A 81 4.68 7.96 -51.71
N TYR A 82 3.74 7.45 -50.90
CA TYR A 82 2.63 8.23 -50.34
C TYR A 82 2.55 8.00 -48.84
N SER A 83 2.28 9.06 -48.07
CA SER A 83 2.11 9.00 -46.62
C SER A 83 0.79 9.65 -46.23
N TYR A 84 -0.06 8.89 -45.56
CA TYR A 84 -1.35 9.31 -45.06
C TYR A 84 -1.41 9.15 -43.55
N ARG A 85 -1.76 10.22 -42.84
CA ARG A 85 -2.05 10.20 -41.41
C ARG A 85 -3.57 10.23 -41.21
N PRO A 86 -4.19 9.18 -40.66
CA PRO A 86 -5.62 9.19 -40.37
C PRO A 86 -6.01 10.33 -39.40
N PRO A 87 -7.25 10.87 -39.48
CA PRO A 87 -7.74 11.90 -38.57
C PRO A 87 -7.63 11.52 -37.09
N VAL A 88 -7.85 10.24 -36.77
CA VAL A 88 -7.55 9.64 -35.47
C VAL A 88 -6.37 8.69 -35.68
N SER A 89 -5.17 9.21 -35.47
CA SER A 89 -3.92 8.49 -35.71
C SER A 89 -3.18 8.18 -34.41
N ASP A 90 -3.42 8.93 -33.34
CA ASP A 90 -2.74 8.70 -32.08
C ASP A 90 -3.48 7.65 -31.24
N PHE A 91 -2.74 6.70 -30.70
CA PHE A 91 -3.28 5.66 -29.82
C PHE A 91 -2.25 5.29 -28.74
N TYR A 92 -2.74 4.79 -27.61
CA TYR A 92 -1.89 4.26 -26.55
C TYR A 92 -1.76 2.75 -26.70
N LEU A 93 -0.54 2.25 -26.53
CA LEU A 93 -0.27 0.83 -26.40
C LEU A 93 0.21 0.56 -24.97
N LEU A 94 -0.49 -0.35 -24.28
CA LEU A 94 -0.26 -0.73 -22.89
C LEU A 94 0.25 -2.17 -22.80
N PHE A 95 0.69 -2.59 -21.62
CA PHE A 95 0.88 -4.01 -21.34
C PHE A 95 -0.44 -4.79 -21.43
N ASN A 96 -0.36 -6.07 -21.75
CA ASN A 96 -1.54 -6.89 -22.00
C ASN A 96 -1.57 -8.18 -21.15
N PRO A 97 -2.21 -8.14 -19.96
CA PRO A 97 -2.37 -9.30 -19.08
C PRO A 97 -3.21 -10.45 -19.67
N TRP A 98 -3.91 -10.24 -20.79
CA TRP A 98 -4.67 -11.27 -21.51
C TRP A 98 -3.86 -12.00 -22.59
N CYS A 99 -2.68 -11.48 -22.96
CA CYS A 99 -1.80 -12.08 -23.96
C CYS A 99 -0.82 -13.05 -23.30
N LYS A 100 -0.84 -14.33 -23.66
CA LYS A 100 -0.01 -15.39 -23.04
C LYS A 100 1.50 -15.16 -23.22
N GLU A 101 1.84 -14.49 -24.31
CA GLU A 101 3.19 -14.16 -24.72
C GLU A 101 3.71 -12.86 -24.09
N ASP A 102 2.86 -12.11 -23.39
CA ASP A 102 3.26 -10.92 -22.64
C ASP A 102 3.90 -11.34 -21.31
N ASN A 103 4.88 -10.56 -20.84
CA ASN A 103 5.56 -10.79 -19.57
C ASN A 103 4.64 -10.52 -18.37
N VAL A 104 3.53 -9.81 -18.54
CA VAL A 104 2.54 -9.59 -17.46
C VAL A 104 1.29 -10.48 -17.57
N TYR A 105 1.35 -11.54 -18.38
CA TYR A 105 0.23 -12.45 -18.55
C TYR A 105 -0.26 -13.02 -17.21
N LEU A 106 -1.55 -12.83 -16.93
CA LEU A 106 -2.21 -13.38 -15.75
C LEU A 106 -3.35 -14.28 -16.22
N ALA A 107 -3.28 -15.58 -15.89
CA ALA A 107 -4.15 -16.58 -16.50
C ALA A 107 -5.62 -16.44 -16.08
N GLU A 108 -5.86 -16.19 -14.78
CA GLU A 108 -7.19 -16.11 -14.20
C GLU A 108 -7.91 -14.80 -14.55
N GLU A 109 -9.12 -14.91 -15.14
CA GLU A 109 -9.91 -13.75 -15.57
C GLU A 109 -10.33 -12.87 -14.39
N GLU A 110 -10.78 -13.47 -13.30
CA GLU A 110 -11.25 -12.75 -12.12
C GLU A 110 -10.12 -11.91 -11.50
N LYS A 111 -8.87 -12.41 -11.56
CA LYS A 111 -7.71 -11.65 -11.09
C LYS A 111 -7.35 -10.52 -12.04
N ARG A 112 -7.51 -10.68 -13.36
CA ARG A 112 -7.34 -9.56 -14.31
C ARG A 112 -8.39 -8.48 -14.07
N GLN A 113 -9.63 -8.87 -13.81
CA GLN A 113 -10.69 -7.94 -13.43
C GLN A 113 -10.36 -7.18 -12.14
N GLU A 114 -9.83 -7.85 -11.12
CA GLU A 114 -9.45 -7.21 -9.84
C GLU A 114 -8.18 -6.36 -9.93
N TYR A 115 -7.12 -6.87 -10.53
CA TYR A 115 -5.78 -6.28 -10.43
C TYR A 115 -5.42 -5.36 -11.59
N VAL A 116 -6.31 -5.19 -12.58
CA VAL A 116 -6.14 -4.27 -13.71
C VAL A 116 -7.36 -3.36 -13.85
N LEU A 117 -8.56 -3.94 -13.95
CA LEU A 117 -9.77 -3.19 -14.34
C LEU A 117 -10.55 -2.61 -13.15
N ARG A 118 -10.38 -3.13 -11.93
CA ARG A 118 -11.05 -2.56 -10.77
C ARG A 118 -10.41 -1.22 -10.40
N ASP A 119 -11.23 -0.17 -10.36
CA ASP A 119 -10.82 1.23 -10.13
C ASP A 119 -11.09 1.72 -8.70
N THR A 120 -11.60 0.84 -7.84
CA THR A 120 -11.82 1.06 -6.40
C THR A 120 -11.33 -0.13 -5.60
N GLY A 121 -10.86 0.09 -4.37
CA GLY A 121 -10.38 -1.00 -3.54
C GLY A 121 -10.32 -0.65 -2.06
N TYR A 122 -9.44 -1.36 -1.36
CA TYR A 122 -9.11 -1.11 0.04
C TYR A 122 -7.60 -1.09 0.22
N LEU A 123 -7.15 -0.19 1.07
CA LEU A 123 -5.87 -0.21 1.73
C LEU A 123 -6.12 -0.65 3.17
N TYR A 124 -5.21 -1.37 3.82
CA TYR A 124 -5.40 -1.77 5.21
C TYR A 124 -4.47 -0.98 6.14
N ARG A 125 -4.99 -0.59 7.31
CA ARG A 125 -4.26 0.10 8.38
C ARG A 125 -4.60 -0.48 9.76
N GLY A 126 -4.08 0.14 10.81
CA GLY A 126 -4.37 -0.21 12.19
C GLY A 126 -3.24 -1.05 12.78
N SER A 127 -3.54 -2.24 13.26
CA SER A 127 -2.53 -3.16 13.79
C SER A 127 -2.83 -4.62 13.46
N SER A 128 -1.86 -5.48 13.73
CA SER A 128 -2.00 -6.93 13.57
C SER A 128 -3.15 -7.52 14.39
N ILE A 129 -3.62 -6.88 15.46
CA ILE A 129 -4.80 -7.33 16.22
C ILE A 129 -6.11 -6.71 15.71
N ARG A 130 -6.05 -5.48 15.19
CA ARG A 130 -7.20 -4.74 14.67
C ARG A 130 -6.90 -4.16 13.29
N VAL A 131 -7.21 -4.97 12.28
CA VAL A 131 -7.04 -4.60 10.87
C VAL A 131 -8.27 -3.83 10.40
N GLU A 132 -8.05 -2.60 9.94
CA GLU A 132 -9.09 -1.74 9.38
C GLU A 132 -8.89 -1.59 7.87
N GLY A 133 -9.95 -1.75 7.08
CA GLY A 133 -9.93 -1.47 5.64
C GLY A 133 -10.34 -0.03 5.37
N ILE A 134 -9.46 0.74 4.77
CA ILE A 134 -9.74 2.08 4.24
C ILE A 134 -10.14 1.94 2.78
N PRO A 135 -11.35 2.35 2.39
CA PRO A 135 -11.71 2.36 0.98
C PRO A 135 -10.86 3.38 0.22
N TRP A 136 -10.49 3.04 -1.01
CA TRP A 136 -9.65 3.89 -1.85
C TRP A 136 -10.12 3.90 -3.30
N ASN A 137 -10.18 5.10 -3.88
CA ASN A 137 -10.49 5.31 -5.28
C ASN A 137 -9.19 5.35 -6.11
N PHE A 138 -8.83 4.23 -6.76
CA PHE A 138 -7.64 4.19 -7.62
C PHE A 138 -7.83 5.06 -8.87
N GLY A 139 -8.98 4.96 -9.53
CA GLY A 139 -9.36 5.87 -10.61
C GLY A 139 -8.46 5.87 -11.84
N GLN A 140 -7.84 4.75 -12.21
CA GLN A 140 -6.89 4.66 -13.35
C GLN A 140 -7.50 5.01 -14.73
N PHE A 141 -8.83 5.09 -14.82
CA PHE A 141 -9.57 5.47 -16.04
C PHE A 141 -10.17 6.87 -15.98
N GLU A 142 -9.92 7.62 -14.91
CA GLU A 142 -10.36 9.00 -14.80
C GLU A 142 -9.57 9.89 -15.78
N PRO A 143 -10.14 11.04 -16.19
CA PRO A 143 -9.47 11.97 -17.09
C PRO A 143 -8.06 12.34 -16.63
N ASP A 144 -7.15 12.54 -17.58
CA ASP A 144 -5.75 12.93 -17.41
C ASP A 144 -4.85 11.91 -16.70
N VAL A 145 -5.38 10.82 -16.12
CA VAL A 145 -4.56 9.83 -15.39
C VAL A 145 -3.63 9.06 -16.31
N LEU A 146 -4.13 8.61 -17.47
CA LEU A 146 -3.31 7.89 -18.46
C LEU A 146 -2.19 8.77 -19.02
N ASP A 147 -2.54 10.00 -19.41
CA ASP A 147 -1.57 10.97 -19.90
C ASP A 147 -0.52 11.32 -18.83
N CYS A 148 -0.94 11.41 -17.57
CA CYS A 148 -0.04 11.58 -16.43
C CYS A 148 0.96 10.43 -16.29
N CYS A 149 0.50 9.17 -16.38
CA CYS A 149 1.39 8.01 -16.30
C CYS A 149 2.44 8.00 -17.42
N PHE A 150 2.05 8.39 -18.64
CA PHE A 150 3.01 8.51 -19.76
C PHE A 150 3.95 9.70 -19.59
N TYR A 151 3.47 10.82 -19.07
CA TYR A 151 4.31 11.96 -18.72
C TYR A 151 5.36 11.58 -17.67
N LEU A 152 5.01 10.79 -16.65
CA LEU A 152 5.96 10.27 -15.67
C LEU A 152 7.03 9.39 -16.31
N LEU A 153 6.66 8.50 -17.23
CA LEU A 153 7.63 7.69 -17.98
C LEU A 153 8.62 8.56 -18.79
N ASP A 154 8.19 9.73 -19.24
CA ASP A 154 9.05 10.70 -19.91
C ASP A 154 9.95 11.46 -18.92
N GLN A 155 9.43 11.86 -17.74
CA GLN A 155 10.20 12.57 -16.72
C GLN A 155 11.34 11.73 -16.14
N VAL A 156 11.11 10.44 -15.90
CA VAL A 156 12.16 9.50 -15.43
C VAL A 156 13.26 9.30 -16.50
N GLY A 157 13.09 9.85 -17.71
CA GLY A 157 14.09 9.73 -18.77
C GLY A 157 14.24 8.31 -19.31
N MET A 158 13.23 7.46 -19.10
CA MET A 158 13.29 6.07 -19.54
C MET A 158 13.30 5.98 -21.06
N LYS A 159 14.36 5.37 -21.62
CA LYS A 159 14.48 5.12 -23.06
C LYS A 159 13.24 4.36 -23.57
N GLN A 160 12.76 4.71 -24.76
CA GLN A 160 11.58 4.06 -25.34
C GLN A 160 11.76 2.54 -25.48
N SER A 161 12.97 2.08 -25.81
CA SER A 161 13.26 0.65 -25.95
C SER A 161 13.12 -0.13 -24.65
N THR A 162 13.35 0.50 -23.49
CA THR A 162 13.24 -0.13 -22.16
C THR A 162 11.81 -0.19 -21.64
N ARG A 163 10.89 0.64 -22.16
CA ARG A 163 9.47 0.64 -21.76
C ARG A 163 8.68 -0.62 -22.20
N ARG A 164 9.35 -1.60 -22.82
CA ARG A 164 8.77 -2.93 -23.08
C ARG A 164 8.95 -3.90 -21.90
N ASP A 165 9.80 -3.55 -20.94
CA ASP A 165 10.19 -4.43 -19.84
C ASP A 165 9.46 -4.03 -18.56
N PRO A 166 8.52 -4.87 -18.06
CA PRO A 166 7.76 -4.55 -16.85
C PRO A 166 8.65 -4.47 -15.60
N VAL A 167 9.81 -5.16 -15.56
CA VAL A 167 10.76 -5.10 -14.44
C VAL A 167 11.35 -3.70 -14.33
N LYS A 168 11.74 -3.12 -15.47
CA LYS A 168 12.29 -1.76 -15.53
C LYS A 168 11.23 -0.70 -15.28
N ILE A 169 10.00 -0.89 -15.78
CA ILE A 169 8.88 0.00 -15.46
C ILE A 169 8.58 -0.03 -13.96
N ALA A 170 8.50 -1.20 -13.34
CA ALA A 170 8.21 -1.32 -11.91
C ALA A 170 9.24 -0.59 -11.04
N ARG A 171 10.53 -0.80 -11.30
CA ARG A 171 11.62 -0.14 -10.58
C ARG A 171 11.62 1.38 -10.76
N ALA A 172 11.41 1.85 -11.99
CA ALA A 172 11.34 3.28 -12.28
C ALA A 172 10.12 3.95 -11.63
N MET A 173 8.96 3.29 -11.64
CA MET A 173 7.74 3.86 -11.04
C MET A 173 7.77 3.84 -9.51
N SER A 174 8.48 2.90 -8.86
CA SER A 174 8.72 2.99 -7.41
C SER A 174 9.51 4.25 -7.02
N ALA A 175 10.44 4.71 -7.87
CA ALA A 175 11.13 5.98 -7.67
C ALA A 175 10.23 7.18 -8.01
N ALA A 176 9.64 7.19 -9.21
CA ALA A 176 8.96 8.35 -9.79
C ALA A 176 7.72 8.84 -9.06
N VAL A 177 7.11 7.99 -8.22
CA VAL A 177 5.93 8.38 -7.44
C VAL A 177 6.34 9.22 -6.22
N ASN A 178 7.57 9.11 -5.74
CA ASN A 178 8.09 9.92 -4.65
C ASN A 178 9.03 11.02 -5.15
N VAL A 179 9.19 12.10 -4.37
CA VAL A 179 9.88 13.32 -4.82
C VAL A 179 11.42 13.25 -4.72
N GLN A 180 11.99 12.30 -3.98
CA GLN A 180 13.32 12.50 -3.38
C GLN A 180 14.48 12.64 -4.38
N ASP A 181 14.36 12.04 -5.56
CA ASP A 181 15.43 12.06 -6.56
C ASP A 181 15.08 12.90 -7.79
N ASP A 182 13.82 12.85 -8.25
CA ASP A 182 13.44 13.22 -9.63
C ASP A 182 12.24 14.19 -9.72
N ASP A 183 11.91 14.96 -8.68
CA ASP A 183 10.69 15.80 -8.61
C ASP A 183 9.41 15.01 -8.95
N GLY A 184 9.33 13.79 -8.41
CA GLY A 184 8.22 12.86 -8.63
C GLY A 184 6.86 13.35 -8.10
N VAL A 185 5.86 12.46 -8.13
CA VAL A 185 4.45 12.84 -7.95
C VAL A 185 4.16 13.45 -6.57
N LEU A 186 4.68 12.87 -5.50
CA LEU A 186 4.19 13.12 -4.14
C LEU A 186 5.32 13.39 -3.14
N CYS A 187 5.15 14.45 -2.35
CA CYS A 187 6.03 14.79 -1.23
C CYS A 187 5.70 13.90 -0.02
N GLY A 188 6.67 13.13 0.47
CA GLY A 188 6.51 12.39 1.72
C GLY A 188 6.66 13.30 2.94
N ASN A 189 5.77 13.21 3.92
CA ASN A 189 5.90 13.96 5.17
C ASN A 189 5.30 13.21 6.36
N TRP A 190 6.08 13.13 7.45
CA TRP A 190 5.74 12.52 8.72
C TRP A 190 6.10 13.42 9.92
N SER A 191 6.32 14.72 9.71
CA SER A 191 6.62 15.65 10.80
C SER A 191 5.41 15.89 11.72
N GLY A 192 4.20 15.64 11.20
CA GLY A 192 2.95 16.04 11.84
C GLY A 192 2.60 17.51 11.61
N ASP A 193 3.33 18.23 10.75
CA ASP A 193 2.97 19.55 10.26
C ASP A 193 2.75 19.48 8.74
N TYR A 194 1.50 19.71 8.34
CA TYR A 194 1.05 19.69 6.95
C TYR A 194 0.46 21.03 6.51
N SER A 195 0.82 22.13 7.20
CA SER A 195 0.18 23.44 7.05
C SER A 195 0.26 24.05 5.64
N ASP A 196 1.25 23.66 4.85
CA ASP A 196 1.46 24.11 3.46
C ASP A 196 1.00 23.08 2.40
N GLY A 197 0.39 21.97 2.83
CA GLY A 197 -0.06 20.89 1.96
C GLY A 197 -1.40 20.28 2.37
N THR A 198 -1.68 19.10 1.82
CA THR A 198 -2.81 18.27 2.24
C THR A 198 -2.31 17.20 3.19
N PRO A 199 -2.86 17.09 4.42
CA PRO A 199 -2.54 16.00 5.32
C PRO A 199 -2.74 14.64 4.64
N PRO A 200 -1.80 13.68 4.78
CA PRO A 200 -1.89 12.36 4.16
C PRO A 200 -3.22 11.63 4.44
N SER A 201 -3.78 11.85 5.63
CA SER A 201 -5.07 11.29 6.04
C SER A 201 -6.25 11.87 5.27
N HIS A 202 -6.16 13.02 4.62
CA HIS A 202 -7.30 13.63 3.92
C HIS A 202 -7.57 12.99 2.55
N TRP A 203 -6.62 12.26 1.98
CA TRP A 203 -6.78 11.63 0.68
C TRP A 203 -7.78 10.46 0.73
N THR A 204 -8.59 10.35 -0.32
CA THR A 204 -9.60 9.30 -0.52
C THR A 204 -9.35 8.48 -1.79
N GLY A 205 -8.38 8.90 -2.60
CA GLY A 205 -8.09 8.32 -3.90
C GLY A 205 -6.86 8.93 -4.57
N SER A 206 -6.39 8.25 -5.63
CA SER A 206 -5.16 8.60 -6.36
C SER A 206 -5.40 9.59 -7.50
N SER A 207 -6.59 9.58 -8.11
CA SER A 207 -6.90 10.37 -9.31
C SER A 207 -6.71 11.87 -9.08
N ALA A 208 -7.21 12.40 -7.96
CA ALA A 208 -7.07 13.82 -7.61
C ALA A 208 -5.61 14.26 -7.49
N ILE A 209 -4.76 13.41 -6.90
CA ILE A 209 -3.32 13.67 -6.76
C ILE A 209 -2.66 13.68 -8.13
N LEU A 210 -2.88 12.64 -8.96
CA LEU A 210 -2.29 12.55 -10.29
C LEU A 210 -2.75 13.67 -11.23
N GLN A 211 -4.01 14.08 -11.14
CA GLN A 211 -4.56 15.21 -11.90
C GLN A 211 -3.94 16.54 -11.45
N GLN A 212 -3.78 16.74 -10.14
CA GLN A 212 -3.13 17.94 -9.61
C GLN A 212 -1.66 18.02 -10.05
N TYR A 213 -0.91 16.92 -9.91
CA TYR A 213 0.46 16.80 -10.40
C TYR A 213 0.52 17.05 -11.91
N TYR A 214 -0.33 16.39 -12.70
CA TYR A 214 -0.31 16.52 -14.15
C TYR A 214 -0.65 17.93 -14.64
N LYS A 215 -1.55 18.62 -13.95
CA LYS A 215 -1.94 19.99 -14.29
C LYS A 215 -0.84 21.00 -13.95
N ARG A 216 -0.19 20.84 -12.80
CA ARG A 216 0.81 21.80 -12.29
C ARG A 216 2.23 21.51 -12.76
N LYS A 217 2.52 20.24 -13.06
CA LYS A 217 3.87 19.70 -13.30
C LYS A 217 4.80 19.91 -12.11
N GLU A 218 4.22 19.86 -10.91
CA GLU A 218 4.90 20.09 -9.63
C GLU A 218 4.45 19.01 -8.63
N PRO A 219 5.34 18.56 -7.73
CA PRO A 219 5.00 17.59 -6.69
C PRO A 219 3.77 18.01 -5.86
N VAL A 220 2.97 17.02 -5.48
CA VAL A 220 1.80 17.22 -4.62
C VAL A 220 2.18 16.88 -3.18
N CYS A 221 1.98 17.83 -2.27
CA CYS A 221 2.26 17.63 -0.86
C CYS A 221 0.95 17.44 -0.07
N TYR A 222 0.77 16.44 0.81
CA TYR A 222 1.70 15.40 1.25
C TYR A 222 1.11 13.99 1.17
N GLY A 223 1.96 12.97 1.31
CA GLY A 223 1.54 11.60 1.54
C GLY A 223 2.46 10.81 2.46
N GLN A 224 1.99 9.60 2.76
CA GLN A 224 2.68 8.57 3.54
C GLN A 224 2.48 7.21 2.86
N CYS A 225 3.00 6.11 3.42
CA CYS A 225 3.11 4.82 2.75
C CYS A 225 1.82 4.33 2.05
N TRP A 226 0.65 4.43 2.70
CA TRP A 226 -0.61 4.02 2.07
C TRP A 226 -1.01 4.92 0.89
N VAL A 227 -0.68 6.21 0.92
CA VAL A 227 -0.93 7.13 -0.20
C VAL A 227 0.01 6.80 -1.37
N PHE A 228 1.29 6.55 -1.09
CA PHE A 228 2.26 6.07 -2.08
C PHE A 228 1.79 4.76 -2.72
N SER A 229 1.37 3.78 -1.91
CA SER A 229 0.85 2.51 -2.39
C SER A 229 -0.44 2.67 -3.22
N GLY A 230 -1.34 3.57 -2.81
CA GLY A 230 -2.52 3.95 -3.58
C GLY A 230 -2.17 4.50 -4.97
N LEU A 231 -1.23 5.43 -5.03
CA LEU A 231 -0.76 6.04 -6.29
C LEU A 231 -0.07 5.02 -7.19
N LEU A 232 0.89 4.28 -6.64
CA LEU A 232 1.66 3.30 -7.40
C LEU A 232 0.75 2.17 -7.93
N THR A 233 -0.25 1.72 -7.16
CA THR A 233 -1.29 0.80 -7.67
C THR A 233 -1.99 1.39 -8.88
N THR A 234 -2.44 2.66 -8.81
CA THR A 234 -3.11 3.34 -9.92
C THR A 234 -2.22 3.41 -11.15
N VAL A 235 -0.97 3.84 -11.00
CA VAL A 235 -0.01 3.97 -12.11
C VAL A 235 0.24 2.62 -12.78
N MET A 236 0.53 1.57 -12.01
CA MET A 236 0.81 0.25 -12.55
C MET A 236 -0.40 -0.35 -13.27
N ARG A 237 -1.61 -0.22 -12.69
CA ARG A 237 -2.87 -0.64 -13.33
C ARG A 237 -3.15 0.14 -14.62
N CYS A 238 -2.90 1.45 -14.62
CA CYS A 238 -3.09 2.32 -15.78
C CYS A 238 -2.19 1.90 -16.96
N LEU A 239 -0.95 1.49 -16.67
CA LEU A 239 0.00 0.97 -17.67
C LEU A 239 -0.29 -0.48 -18.11
N GLY A 240 -1.29 -1.14 -17.51
CA GLY A 240 -1.67 -2.51 -17.83
C GLY A 240 -0.89 -3.59 -17.06
N ILE A 241 -0.11 -3.22 -16.03
CA ILE A 241 0.58 -4.19 -15.17
C ILE A 241 -0.35 -4.57 -14.01
N PRO A 242 -0.69 -5.86 -13.81
CA PRO A 242 -1.55 -6.26 -12.71
C PRO A 242 -0.89 -5.92 -11.37
N ALA A 243 -1.58 -5.16 -10.53
CA ALA A 243 -1.03 -4.61 -9.30
C ALA A 243 -2.04 -4.67 -8.14
N ARG A 244 -1.54 -4.85 -6.91
CA ARG A 244 -2.33 -4.80 -5.68
C ARG A 244 -1.56 -4.09 -4.56
N SER A 245 -2.27 -3.35 -3.73
CA SER A 245 -1.73 -2.78 -2.50
C SER A 245 -1.62 -3.85 -1.42
N ILE A 246 -0.51 -3.85 -0.69
CA ILE A 246 -0.18 -4.80 0.37
C ILE A 246 0.07 -4.04 1.66
N THR A 247 -0.57 -4.47 2.74
CA THR A 247 -0.28 -3.98 4.08
C THR A 247 0.44 -5.05 4.87
N ASN A 248 1.59 -4.72 5.45
CA ASN A 248 2.29 -5.54 6.42
C ASN A 248 2.10 -4.96 7.82
N PHE A 249 1.62 -5.76 8.79
CA PHE A 249 1.49 -5.30 10.18
C PHE A 249 2.71 -5.70 10.99
N ASN A 250 3.08 -4.86 11.95
CA ASN A 250 4.37 -4.97 12.64
C ASN A 250 5.52 -5.02 11.62
N SER A 251 5.53 -4.06 10.68
CA SER A 251 6.56 -4.00 9.64
C SER A 251 7.85 -3.48 10.25
N ALA A 252 8.92 -4.25 10.12
CA ALA A 252 10.24 -3.79 10.52
C ALA A 252 10.76 -2.75 9.52
N HIS A 253 11.46 -1.75 10.01
CA HIS A 253 12.29 -0.87 9.21
C HIS A 253 13.72 -0.99 9.76
N ASP A 254 14.49 -1.91 9.15
CA ASP A 254 15.87 -2.24 9.52
C ASP A 254 16.81 -1.28 8.80
N THR A 255 17.38 -0.35 9.56
CA THR A 255 18.30 0.68 9.07
C THR A 255 19.77 0.26 9.21
N GLU A 256 20.03 -0.78 10.00
CA GLU A 256 21.38 -1.28 10.28
C GLU A 256 21.82 -2.41 9.33
N ASP A 257 20.87 -2.91 8.54
CA ASP A 257 21.04 -3.93 7.51
C ASP A 257 21.52 -5.27 8.11
N ASN A 258 20.98 -5.61 9.28
CA ASN A 258 21.41 -6.75 10.11
C ASN A 258 20.34 -7.85 10.30
N LEU A 259 19.13 -7.67 9.73
CA LEU A 259 17.95 -8.56 9.85
C LEU A 259 17.38 -8.68 11.28
N THR A 260 17.78 -7.81 12.19
CA THR A 260 17.21 -7.67 13.53
C THR A 260 16.63 -6.28 13.72
N ILE A 261 15.73 -6.14 14.69
CA ILE A 261 15.23 -4.82 15.12
C ILE A 261 15.43 -4.68 16.61
N ASP A 262 16.24 -3.71 17.00
CA ASP A 262 16.60 -3.46 18.38
C ASP A 262 15.67 -2.41 19.01
N VAL A 263 15.05 -2.77 20.15
CA VAL A 263 14.14 -1.90 20.89
C VAL A 263 14.71 -1.61 22.27
N PHE A 264 14.89 -0.32 22.56
CA PHE A 264 15.61 0.15 23.74
C PHE A 264 14.66 0.74 24.77
N PHE A 265 14.87 0.36 26.03
CA PHE A 265 14.13 0.87 27.19
C PHE A 265 15.10 1.43 28.22
N ASN A 266 14.70 2.47 28.95
CA ASN A 266 15.41 2.84 30.18
C ASN A 266 14.96 1.95 31.36
N ALA A 267 15.60 2.13 32.52
CA ALA A 267 15.25 1.39 33.74
C ALA A 267 13.83 1.63 34.25
N ALA A 268 13.15 2.71 33.84
CA ALA A 268 11.76 2.99 34.17
C ALA A 268 10.77 2.28 33.22
N GLY A 269 11.26 1.66 32.13
CA GLY A 269 10.42 1.04 31.10
C GLY A 269 9.87 2.02 30.05
N GLU A 270 10.45 3.22 29.95
CA GLU A 270 10.18 4.14 28.85
C GLU A 270 10.99 3.73 27.63
N MET A 271 10.33 3.72 26.47
CA MET A 271 11.00 3.47 25.19
C MET A 271 11.93 4.64 24.82
N LEU A 272 13.14 4.32 24.38
CA LEU A 272 14.18 5.29 24.00
C LEU A 272 14.31 5.31 22.47
N ASN A 273 13.56 6.20 21.82
CA ASN A 273 13.51 6.29 20.36
C ASN A 273 14.79 6.87 19.72
N ASP A 274 15.65 7.53 20.49
CA ASP A 274 16.83 8.24 19.97
C ASP A 274 18.10 7.37 19.92
N ILE A 275 18.04 6.12 20.39
CA ILE A 275 19.22 5.22 20.46
C ILE A 275 19.45 4.47 19.16
N SER A 276 18.38 4.06 18.47
CA SER A 276 18.45 3.43 17.15
C SER A 276 17.41 4.05 16.23
N THR A 277 17.73 4.06 14.93
CA THR A 277 16.80 4.44 13.86
C THR A 277 15.92 3.28 13.43
N ASP A 278 16.19 2.07 13.92
CA ASP A 278 15.32 0.92 13.72
C ASP A 278 13.95 1.17 14.35
N SER A 279 12.92 0.73 13.66
CA SER A 279 11.55 0.88 14.15
C SER A 279 10.69 -0.29 13.69
N ILE A 280 9.64 -0.56 14.47
CA ILE A 280 8.56 -1.45 14.05
C ILE A 280 7.33 -0.59 13.88
N TRP A 281 6.95 -0.41 12.62
CA TRP A 281 5.76 0.32 12.26
C TRP A 281 4.56 -0.58 12.55
N ASN A 282 3.51 0.01 13.13
CA ASN A 282 2.26 -0.71 13.41
C ASN A 282 1.72 -1.34 12.13
N PHE A 283 1.87 -0.64 11.01
CA PHE A 283 1.75 -1.16 9.67
C PHE A 283 2.63 -0.38 8.69
N HIS A 284 2.97 -1.02 7.57
CA HIS A 284 3.55 -0.41 6.39
C HIS A 284 2.81 -0.89 5.15
N VAL A 285 2.78 -0.07 4.08
CA VAL A 285 1.99 -0.37 2.88
C VAL A 285 2.82 -0.17 1.62
N TRP A 286 2.94 -1.22 0.82
CA TRP A 286 3.64 -1.23 -0.47
C TRP A 286 2.78 -1.89 -1.56
N ASN A 287 3.36 -2.36 -2.66
CA ASN A 287 2.64 -2.97 -3.78
C ASN A 287 3.22 -4.32 -4.23
N ASP A 288 2.36 -5.24 -4.62
CA ASP A 288 2.76 -6.39 -5.45
C ASP A 288 2.38 -6.12 -6.91
N VAL A 289 3.29 -6.44 -7.82
CA VAL A 289 3.06 -6.41 -9.27
C VAL A 289 3.35 -7.77 -9.91
N TRP A 290 2.51 -8.18 -10.86
CA TRP A 290 2.61 -9.50 -11.49
C TRP A 290 3.40 -9.44 -12.80
N MET A 291 4.50 -10.19 -12.88
CA MET A 291 5.32 -10.29 -14.09
C MET A 291 6.22 -11.53 -14.09
N LYS A 292 6.74 -11.87 -15.28
CA LYS A 292 7.88 -12.76 -15.44
C LYS A 292 9.19 -12.07 -15.05
N ARG A 293 10.18 -12.85 -14.64
CA ARG A 293 11.54 -12.42 -14.26
C ARG A 293 12.60 -13.11 -15.13
N PRO A 294 12.66 -12.81 -16.44
CA PRO A 294 13.65 -13.40 -17.35
C PRO A 294 15.10 -12.99 -17.01
N ASP A 295 15.27 -11.98 -16.16
CA ASP A 295 16.54 -11.52 -15.58
C ASP A 295 17.03 -12.39 -14.40
N LEU A 296 16.20 -13.31 -13.89
CA LEU A 296 16.51 -14.21 -12.78
C LEU A 296 16.54 -15.68 -13.21
N PRO A 297 17.06 -16.60 -12.35
CA PRO A 297 16.88 -18.04 -12.54
C PRO A 297 15.40 -18.43 -12.63
N GLU A 298 15.13 -19.58 -13.25
CA GLU A 298 13.76 -20.08 -13.40
C GLU A 298 13.04 -20.25 -12.05
N GLY A 299 11.75 -19.86 -12.02
CA GLY A 299 10.87 -20.07 -10.89
C GLY A 299 10.65 -18.87 -9.96
N TYR A 300 11.12 -17.67 -10.31
CA TYR A 300 10.85 -16.40 -9.60
C TYR A 300 9.84 -15.49 -10.30
N ASP A 301 9.16 -15.99 -11.34
CA ASP A 301 7.99 -15.35 -11.94
C ASP A 301 6.83 -15.20 -10.93
N GLY A 302 5.91 -14.28 -11.21
CA GLY A 302 4.69 -14.07 -10.44
C GLY A 302 4.68 -12.72 -9.73
N TRP A 303 4.23 -12.69 -8.48
CA TRP A 303 4.18 -11.47 -7.68
C TRP A 303 5.58 -11.00 -7.26
N GLN A 304 5.83 -9.72 -7.47
CA GLN A 304 7.04 -9.01 -7.08
C GLN A 304 6.67 -7.82 -6.19
N ALA A 305 7.30 -7.71 -5.03
CA ALA A 305 7.12 -6.57 -4.13
C ALA A 305 7.90 -5.35 -4.69
N ILE A 306 7.23 -4.21 -4.74
CA ILE A 306 7.82 -2.90 -5.01
C ILE A 306 7.27 -1.90 -3.99
N ASP A 307 8.11 -0.96 -3.57
CA ASP A 307 7.73 0.07 -2.61
C ASP A 307 8.17 1.45 -3.09
N ALA A 308 7.22 2.39 -3.12
CA ALA A 308 7.44 3.78 -3.47
C ALA A 308 7.66 4.69 -2.25
N THR A 309 7.56 4.14 -1.05
CA THR A 309 7.87 4.88 0.18
C THR A 309 9.38 5.07 0.26
N PRO A 310 9.89 6.32 0.34
CA PRO A 310 11.32 6.55 0.43
C PRO A 310 11.82 6.17 1.83
N GLN A 311 12.36 4.95 1.93
CA GLN A 311 12.94 4.39 3.15
C GLN A 311 14.47 4.35 3.06
N GLU A 312 14.99 3.47 2.20
CA GLU A 312 16.42 3.26 1.99
C GLU A 312 16.83 3.50 0.53
N LEU A 313 18.10 3.82 0.33
CA LEU A 313 18.67 3.98 -1.02
C LEU A 313 18.97 2.61 -1.65
N SER A 314 18.50 2.42 -2.88
CA SER A 314 18.84 1.29 -3.74
C SER A 314 19.48 1.79 -5.03
N ASP A 315 20.71 1.35 -5.31
CA ASP A 315 21.54 1.85 -6.41
C ASP A 315 21.71 3.39 -6.43
N GLY A 316 21.65 4.02 -5.25
CA GLY A 316 21.81 5.47 -5.09
C GLY A 316 20.52 6.30 -5.28
N SER A 317 19.35 5.65 -5.35
CA SER A 317 18.03 6.31 -5.45
C SER A 317 17.04 5.73 -4.44
N TYR A 318 16.05 6.50 -4.01
CA TYR A 318 14.95 6.07 -3.16
C TYR A 318 13.92 5.26 -3.96
N GLN A 319 14.25 3.98 -4.16
CA GLN A 319 13.43 3.00 -4.88
C GLN A 319 13.56 1.63 -4.22
N CYS A 320 12.54 0.80 -4.33
CA CYS A 320 12.57 -0.56 -3.80
C CYS A 320 11.88 -1.55 -4.74
N GLY A 321 12.57 -2.65 -5.02
CA GLY A 321 12.09 -3.77 -5.84
C GLY A 321 12.33 -3.58 -7.35
N PRO A 322 11.79 -4.50 -8.19
CA PRO A 322 10.91 -5.61 -7.84
C PRO A 322 11.62 -6.81 -7.17
N ALA A 323 11.20 -7.15 -5.94
CA ALA A 323 11.67 -8.31 -5.18
C ALA A 323 10.71 -9.50 -5.32
N PRO A 324 11.14 -10.69 -5.79
CA PRO A 324 10.23 -11.82 -5.91
C PRO A 324 9.73 -12.31 -4.54
N LEU A 325 8.40 -12.46 -4.37
CA LEU A 325 7.83 -12.96 -3.10
C LEU A 325 8.39 -14.34 -2.72
N LYS A 326 8.67 -15.18 -3.72
CA LYS A 326 9.29 -16.49 -3.50
C LYS A 326 10.72 -16.37 -2.94
N ALA A 327 11.49 -15.38 -3.40
CA ALA A 327 12.85 -15.14 -2.90
C ALA A 327 12.82 -14.66 -1.46
N ILE A 328 11.90 -13.72 -1.14
CA ILE A 328 11.65 -13.25 0.22
C ILE A 328 11.28 -14.43 1.12
N LYS A 329 10.31 -15.25 0.72
CA LYS A 329 9.86 -16.41 1.50
C LYS A 329 10.95 -17.43 1.80
N ASN A 330 11.86 -17.64 0.85
CA ASN A 330 12.92 -18.65 0.97
C ASN A 330 14.22 -18.13 1.56
N GLY A 331 14.35 -16.81 1.80
CA GLY A 331 15.59 -16.22 2.30
C GLY A 331 16.67 -16.05 1.23
N ASP A 332 16.28 -15.98 -0.06
CA ASP A 332 17.21 -15.85 -1.19
C ASP A 332 17.69 -14.40 -1.38
N ILE A 333 18.25 -13.79 -0.33
CA ILE A 333 18.53 -12.34 -0.26
C ILE A 333 19.63 -11.84 -1.22
N HIS A 334 20.29 -12.75 -1.94
CA HIS A 334 21.29 -12.44 -2.95
C HIS A 334 20.68 -12.06 -4.31
N LEU A 335 19.37 -12.25 -4.48
CA LEU A 335 18.66 -11.95 -5.72
C LEU A 335 18.24 -10.48 -5.79
N ILE A 336 18.38 -9.91 -6.98
CA ILE A 336 17.90 -8.58 -7.28
C ILE A 336 16.36 -8.58 -7.45
N TYR A 337 15.66 -7.51 -7.09
CA TYR A 337 16.15 -6.28 -6.46
C TYR A 337 15.72 -6.25 -4.99
N ASP A 338 16.52 -5.65 -4.12
CA ASP A 338 16.14 -5.26 -2.74
C ASP A 338 15.54 -6.37 -1.86
N THR A 339 15.79 -7.64 -2.19
CA THR A 339 15.16 -8.79 -1.54
C THR A 339 15.50 -8.87 -0.05
N LYS A 340 16.71 -8.46 0.33
CA LYS A 340 17.13 -8.38 1.73
C LYS A 340 16.29 -7.40 2.54
N PHE A 341 16.09 -6.20 2.00
CA PHE A 341 15.32 -5.14 2.65
C PHE A 341 13.87 -5.60 2.85
N VAL A 342 13.20 -6.07 1.79
CA VAL A 342 11.82 -6.56 1.93
C VAL A 342 11.72 -7.78 2.87
N LEU A 343 12.77 -8.62 2.94
CA LEU A 343 12.81 -9.73 3.89
C LEU A 343 12.92 -9.25 5.34
N SER A 344 13.72 -8.22 5.63
CA SER A 344 13.81 -7.67 6.99
C SER A 344 12.45 -7.11 7.41
N GLU A 345 11.74 -6.40 6.52
CA GLU A 345 10.42 -5.84 6.81
C GLU A 345 9.38 -6.88 7.27
N VAL A 346 9.46 -8.11 6.75
CA VAL A 346 8.48 -9.18 7.03
C VAL A 346 8.98 -10.27 7.97
N ASN A 347 10.28 -10.35 8.27
CA ASN A 347 10.80 -11.49 9.04
C ASN A 347 11.99 -11.16 9.96
N ALA A 348 12.31 -9.88 10.20
CA ALA A 348 13.34 -9.53 11.17
C ALA A 348 13.01 -10.03 12.59
N ASP A 349 14.04 -10.43 13.33
CA ASP A 349 13.89 -10.82 14.73
C ASP A 349 14.01 -9.58 15.63
N ARG A 350 13.08 -9.42 16.57
CA ARG A 350 13.08 -8.28 17.48
C ARG A 350 13.86 -8.58 18.75
N ILE A 351 14.72 -7.66 19.17
CA ILE A 351 15.51 -7.78 20.40
C ILE A 351 15.17 -6.61 21.34
N PHE A 352 14.87 -6.94 22.59
CA PHE A 352 14.64 -5.97 23.64
C PHE A 352 15.93 -5.73 24.43
N TRP A 353 16.27 -4.45 24.61
CA TRP A 353 17.41 -4.01 25.40
C TRP A 353 16.97 -3.03 26.50
N ARG A 354 17.57 -3.17 27.69
CA ARG A 354 17.57 -2.12 28.70
C ARG A 354 18.89 -1.36 28.60
N VAL A 355 18.82 -0.05 28.58
CA VAL A 355 19.97 0.85 28.63
C VAL A 355 20.04 1.44 30.02
N ASP A 356 21.04 1.02 30.78
CA ASP A 356 21.36 1.64 32.05
C ASP A 356 22.24 2.88 31.78
N ASN A 357 21.94 4.00 32.45
CA ASN A 357 22.60 5.30 32.26
C ASN A 357 22.57 5.82 30.80
N PRO A 358 21.38 5.95 30.17
CA PRO A 358 21.27 6.29 28.74
C PRO A 358 21.89 7.65 28.38
N ASN A 359 21.98 8.56 29.34
CA ASN A 359 22.53 9.91 29.16
C ASN A 359 24.06 10.01 29.34
N THR A 360 24.76 8.87 29.44
CA THR A 360 26.22 8.83 29.66
C THR A 360 26.94 8.11 28.53
N PRO A 361 28.22 8.42 28.24
CA PRO A 361 28.99 7.72 27.21
C PRO A 361 29.25 6.23 27.52
N GLN A 362 29.18 5.83 28.79
CA GLN A 362 29.32 4.44 29.24
C GLN A 362 27.94 3.80 29.41
N GLN A 363 27.19 3.69 28.31
CA GLN A 363 25.91 2.97 28.29
C GLN A 363 26.16 1.49 28.56
N ASN A 364 25.44 0.92 29.53
CA ASN A 364 25.41 -0.52 29.74
C ASN A 364 24.12 -1.08 29.14
N MET A 365 24.25 -1.98 28.17
CA MET A 365 23.12 -2.61 27.48
C MET A 365 22.88 -4.01 28.01
N VAL A 366 21.69 -4.24 28.56
CA VAL A 366 21.25 -5.54 29.05
C VAL A 366 20.20 -6.09 28.10
N LYS A 367 20.49 -7.24 27.48
CA LYS A 367 19.52 -7.94 26.64
C LYS A 367 18.41 -8.52 27.51
N LEU A 368 17.17 -8.16 27.20
CA LEU A 368 16.00 -8.58 27.96
C LEU A 368 15.31 -9.79 27.31
N ARG A 369 15.09 -9.74 25.99
CA ARG A 369 14.24 -10.71 25.29
C ARG A 369 14.51 -10.71 23.79
N VAL A 370 14.22 -11.83 23.12
CA VAL A 370 14.17 -11.94 21.67
C VAL A 370 12.82 -12.49 21.26
N ASP A 371 12.19 -11.85 20.28
CA ASP A 371 10.93 -12.28 19.68
C ASP A 371 11.16 -12.59 18.19
N THR A 372 11.06 -13.87 17.83
CA THR A 372 11.30 -14.34 16.45
C THR A 372 10.03 -14.48 15.62
N MET A 373 8.89 -14.04 16.15
CA MET A 373 7.56 -14.30 15.59
C MET A 373 6.66 -13.07 15.68
N VAL A 374 7.22 -11.86 15.68
CA VAL A 374 6.43 -10.63 15.87
C VAL A 374 6.37 -9.74 14.64
N VAL A 375 7.43 -9.71 13.83
CA VAL A 375 7.51 -8.93 12.60
C VAL A 375 6.74 -9.65 11.48
N GLY A 376 6.12 -8.88 10.59
CA GLY A 376 5.51 -9.45 9.38
C GLY A 376 4.19 -10.17 9.60
N LYS A 377 3.23 -9.54 10.28
CA LYS A 377 1.96 -10.17 10.68
C LYS A 377 0.84 -9.81 9.74
N ARG A 378 -0.07 -10.77 9.53
CA ARG A 378 -1.34 -10.58 8.80
C ARG A 378 -1.16 -9.77 7.51
N ILE A 379 -0.15 -10.11 6.70
CA ILE A 379 0.13 -9.39 5.46
C ILE A 379 -1.13 -9.47 4.60
N SER A 380 -1.70 -8.32 4.26
CA SER A 380 -3.09 -8.20 3.84
C SER A 380 -3.22 -7.50 2.51
N THR A 381 -4.18 -7.97 1.71
CA THR A 381 -4.62 -7.29 0.49
C THR A 381 -6.13 -7.45 0.33
N LYS A 382 -6.71 -6.76 -0.64
CA LYS A 382 -8.13 -6.92 -0.96
C LYS A 382 -8.34 -8.24 -1.71
N ALA A 383 -9.33 -9.01 -1.27
CA ALA A 383 -9.71 -10.25 -1.94
C ALA A 383 -10.30 -9.99 -3.35
N VAL A 384 -9.99 -10.89 -4.27
CA VAL A 384 -10.48 -10.86 -5.66
C VAL A 384 -12.00 -10.83 -5.71
N GLY A 385 -12.56 -9.78 -6.32
CA GLY A 385 -14.01 -9.65 -6.51
C GLY A 385 -14.83 -9.45 -5.23
N LYS A 386 -14.17 -9.27 -4.07
CA LYS A 386 -14.85 -9.12 -2.77
C LYS A 386 -14.32 -7.91 -2.01
N ASN A 387 -15.19 -7.27 -1.25
CA ASN A 387 -14.85 -6.17 -0.36
C ASN A 387 -14.43 -6.69 1.01
N LEU A 388 -13.50 -7.66 1.00
CA LEU A 388 -13.02 -8.35 2.18
C LEU A 388 -11.50 -8.44 2.13
N ARG A 389 -10.90 -8.52 3.32
CA ARG A 389 -9.47 -8.77 3.48
C ARG A 389 -9.12 -10.20 3.09
N GLU A 390 -8.05 -10.34 2.32
CA GLU A 390 -7.34 -11.60 2.08
C GLU A 390 -6.02 -11.56 2.86
N ASP A 391 -5.75 -12.61 3.63
CA ASP A 391 -4.47 -12.80 4.30
C ASP A 391 -3.50 -13.54 3.38
N ILE A 392 -2.42 -12.88 3.00
CA ILE A 392 -1.39 -13.40 2.10
C ILE A 392 -0.05 -13.60 2.81
N THR A 393 -0.01 -13.64 4.15
CA THR A 393 1.22 -13.83 4.94
C THR A 393 2.03 -15.04 4.46
N SER A 394 1.34 -16.13 4.10
CA SER A 394 1.95 -17.36 3.60
C SER A 394 2.65 -17.22 2.24
N GLN A 395 2.42 -16.14 1.50
CA GLN A 395 3.14 -15.84 0.25
C GLN A 395 4.51 -15.21 0.51
N TYR A 396 4.66 -14.53 1.64
CA TYR A 396 5.87 -13.80 2.04
C TYR A 396 6.78 -14.59 2.98
N LYS A 397 6.22 -15.45 3.83
CA LYS A 397 7.00 -16.23 4.79
C LYS A 397 6.40 -17.61 5.06
N HIS A 398 7.25 -18.51 5.54
CA HIS A 398 6.82 -19.83 6.04
C HIS A 398 6.06 -19.68 7.37
N PRO A 399 5.26 -20.68 7.79
CA PRO A 399 4.53 -20.61 9.06
C PRO A 399 5.49 -20.39 10.23
N GLU A 400 5.18 -19.44 11.11
CA GLU A 400 6.02 -19.12 12.26
C GLU A 400 6.19 -20.34 13.18
N GLY A 401 7.43 -20.55 13.65
CA GLY A 401 7.79 -21.70 14.48
C GLY A 401 7.97 -23.01 13.69
N SER A 402 7.81 -22.99 12.36
CA SER A 402 8.14 -24.14 11.52
C SER A 402 9.66 -24.28 11.29
N PRO A 403 10.17 -25.51 11.07
CA PRO A 403 11.57 -25.70 10.68
C PRO A 403 11.95 -24.95 9.39
N GLU A 404 11.00 -24.81 8.46
CA GLU A 404 11.21 -24.12 7.18
C GLU A 404 11.43 -22.62 7.37
N GLU A 405 10.66 -21.97 8.24
CA GLU A 405 10.82 -20.56 8.60
C GLU A 405 12.20 -20.29 9.19
N ARG A 406 12.60 -21.08 10.18
CA ARG A 406 13.92 -20.90 10.81
C ARG A 406 15.05 -21.15 9.81
N LYS A 407 14.91 -22.17 8.96
CA LYS A 407 15.91 -22.52 7.94
C LYS A 407 16.07 -21.43 6.88
N SER A 408 14.97 -20.82 6.41
CA SER A 408 15.06 -19.74 5.40
C SER A 408 15.76 -18.52 5.99
N PHE A 409 15.40 -18.12 7.22
CA PHE A 409 16.01 -16.98 7.87
C PHE A 409 17.50 -17.20 8.23
N GLU A 410 17.88 -18.38 8.71
CA GLU A 410 19.29 -18.73 8.93
C GLU A 410 20.10 -18.75 7.63
N SER A 411 19.48 -19.13 6.51
CA SER A 411 20.13 -19.10 5.21
C SER A 411 20.42 -17.66 4.77
N ALA A 412 19.46 -16.75 4.99
CA ALA A 412 19.64 -15.31 4.76
C ALA A 412 20.75 -14.73 5.65
N LEU A 413 20.75 -15.05 6.95
CA LEU A 413 21.78 -14.58 7.90
C LEU A 413 23.21 -14.98 7.51
N LYS A 414 23.41 -16.17 6.92
CA LYS A 414 24.74 -16.66 6.49
C LYS A 414 25.37 -15.83 5.39
N VAL A 415 24.55 -15.20 4.55
CA VAL A 415 25.00 -14.35 3.44
C VAL A 415 24.80 -12.86 3.74
N CYS A 416 24.29 -12.53 4.92
CA CYS A 416 24.19 -11.16 5.42
C CYS A 416 25.59 -10.61 5.71
N VAL A 417 25.88 -9.39 5.26
CA VAL A 417 27.19 -8.74 5.43
C VAL A 417 27.48 -8.40 6.89
N LYS A 418 26.45 -8.06 7.67
CA LYS A 418 26.54 -7.68 9.10
C LYS A 418 25.60 -8.53 9.95
N PRO A 419 25.88 -9.83 10.14
CA PRO A 419 25.01 -10.66 10.96
C PRO A 419 25.14 -10.27 12.45
N PRO A 420 24.03 -10.30 13.22
CA PRO A 420 24.05 -9.96 14.63
C PRO A 420 24.88 -10.96 15.45
N VAL A 421 25.69 -10.45 16.39
CA VAL A 421 26.59 -11.27 17.22
C VAL A 421 25.78 -12.01 18.29
N LYS A 422 25.60 -13.33 18.10
CA LYS A 422 24.85 -14.24 19.01
C LYS A 422 23.43 -13.75 19.36
N PRO A 423 22.47 -13.79 18.41
CA PRO A 423 21.12 -13.31 18.68
C PRO A 423 20.34 -14.26 19.59
N TYR A 424 20.71 -15.54 19.70
CA TYR A 424 19.88 -16.55 20.35
C TYR A 424 20.64 -17.27 21.47
N GLY A 425 20.23 -17.01 22.70
CA GLY A 425 20.83 -17.58 23.91
C GLY A 425 20.03 -17.23 25.15
N VAL A 426 18.69 -17.21 25.05
CA VAL A 426 17.82 -16.86 26.17
C VAL A 426 17.02 -18.11 26.56
N ALA A 427 17.10 -18.46 27.85
CA ALA A 427 16.29 -19.52 28.43
C ALA A 427 14.79 -19.19 28.27
N VAL A 428 13.94 -20.21 28.16
CA VAL A 428 12.49 -20.00 28.14
C VAL A 428 12.09 -19.28 29.43
N PRO A 429 11.41 -18.13 29.35
CA PRO A 429 11.13 -17.32 30.53
C PRO A 429 10.19 -18.07 31.49
N SER A 430 10.47 -18.01 32.79
CA SER A 430 9.65 -18.63 33.83
C SER A 430 8.29 -17.95 33.98
N ILE A 431 8.24 -16.63 33.70
CA ILE A 431 7.03 -15.81 33.69
C ILE A 431 6.77 -15.26 32.28
N LYS A 432 5.54 -15.45 31.78
CA LYS A 432 5.06 -14.82 30.55
C LYS A 432 4.13 -13.66 30.89
N VAL A 433 4.39 -12.49 30.30
CA VAL A 433 3.52 -11.30 30.41
C VAL A 433 2.57 -11.26 29.23
N GLY A 434 1.27 -11.23 29.50
CA GLY A 434 0.19 -11.06 28.53
C GLY A 434 -0.69 -9.85 28.85
N PHE A 435 -1.52 -9.47 27.89
CA PHE A 435 -2.40 -8.30 27.99
C PHE A 435 -3.81 -8.64 27.49
N GLU A 436 -4.82 -8.12 28.18
CA GLU A 436 -6.23 -8.19 27.77
C GLU A 436 -6.82 -6.78 27.84
N SER A 437 -7.33 -6.26 26.72
CA SER A 437 -7.97 -4.96 26.64
C SER A 437 -9.36 -5.08 26.02
N LYS A 438 -10.32 -4.31 26.55
CA LYS A 438 -11.62 -4.12 25.89
C LYS A 438 -11.51 -3.04 24.82
N GLU A 439 -12.54 -2.97 23.97
CA GLU A 439 -12.69 -1.87 23.03
C GLU A 439 -12.79 -0.53 23.77
N VAL A 440 -11.89 0.41 23.45
CA VAL A 440 -11.88 1.75 24.07
C VAL A 440 -12.36 2.76 23.05
N ARG A 441 -13.45 3.47 23.36
CA ARG A 441 -13.90 4.62 22.57
C ARG A 441 -13.01 5.81 22.86
N LEU A 442 -12.64 6.57 21.83
CA LEU A 442 -12.01 7.87 22.05
C LEU A 442 -12.92 8.70 22.97
N GLY A 443 -12.35 9.28 24.02
CA GLY A 443 -13.12 9.96 25.06
C GLY A 443 -13.28 9.20 26.38
N SER A 444 -13.01 7.90 26.42
CA SER A 444 -13.24 7.06 27.61
C SER A 444 -11.93 6.61 28.27
N PRO A 445 -11.90 6.39 29.60
CA PRO A 445 -10.72 5.82 30.25
C PRO A 445 -10.26 4.53 29.57
N VAL A 446 -8.94 4.40 29.37
CA VAL A 446 -8.35 3.19 28.79
C VAL A 446 -8.26 2.15 29.90
N THR A 447 -8.91 1.00 29.68
CA THR A 447 -8.90 -0.12 30.64
C THR A 447 -8.22 -1.34 30.02
N LEU A 448 -7.24 -1.88 30.74
CA LEU A 448 -6.43 -3.02 30.31
C LEU A 448 -6.06 -3.88 31.54
N LYS A 449 -5.84 -5.16 31.33
CA LYS A 449 -5.39 -6.11 32.34
C LYS A 449 -4.07 -6.73 31.92
N ILE A 450 -3.07 -6.67 32.80
CA ILE A 450 -1.80 -7.37 32.62
C ILE A 450 -1.91 -8.74 33.30
N THR A 451 -1.61 -9.81 32.58
CA THR A 451 -1.61 -11.18 33.11
C THR A 451 -0.19 -11.70 33.15
N PHE A 452 0.30 -12.07 34.33
CA PHE A 452 1.58 -12.73 34.53
C PHE A 452 1.33 -14.23 34.70
N THR A 453 1.84 -15.06 33.79
CA THR A 453 1.62 -16.52 33.79
C THR A 453 2.91 -17.23 34.14
N ASN A 454 2.90 -17.96 35.25
CA ASN A 454 4.03 -18.74 35.73
C ASN A 454 4.00 -20.15 35.15
N SER A 455 5.03 -20.51 34.38
CA SER A 455 5.17 -21.84 33.79
C SER A 455 5.94 -22.82 34.69
N SER A 456 6.61 -22.29 35.73
CA SER A 456 7.36 -23.08 36.71
C SER A 456 6.44 -23.64 37.82
N PRO A 457 6.81 -24.76 38.46
CA PRO A 457 6.07 -25.30 39.59
C PRO A 457 6.29 -24.50 40.88
N GLU A 458 7.37 -23.72 40.99
CA GLU A 458 7.62 -22.86 42.15
C GLU A 458 6.87 -21.53 42.06
N ASP A 459 6.56 -20.95 43.21
CA ASP A 459 6.08 -19.57 43.30
C ASP A 459 7.20 -18.60 42.87
N ARG A 460 6.83 -17.52 42.17
CA ARG A 460 7.76 -16.51 41.67
C ARG A 460 7.35 -15.13 42.14
N ASN A 461 8.29 -14.35 42.66
CA ASN A 461 8.07 -12.95 42.99
C ASN A 461 8.55 -12.06 41.85
N VAL A 462 7.64 -11.25 41.34
CA VAL A 462 7.86 -10.37 40.19
C VAL A 462 7.76 -8.93 40.64
N THR A 463 8.83 -8.18 40.47
CA THR A 463 8.81 -6.71 40.53
C THR A 463 8.74 -6.15 39.13
N PHE A 464 7.80 -5.24 38.88
CA PHE A 464 7.65 -4.64 37.55
C PHE A 464 7.19 -3.18 37.62
N SER A 465 7.54 -2.43 36.58
CA SER A 465 6.92 -1.15 36.22
C SER A 465 6.03 -1.33 34.99
N ALA A 466 4.93 -0.59 34.96
CA ALA A 466 4.10 -0.42 33.77
C ALA A 466 4.05 1.06 33.40
N THR A 467 4.47 1.40 32.19
CA THR A 467 4.56 2.78 31.70
C THR A 467 3.63 2.97 30.50
N TYR A 468 2.93 4.10 30.47
CA TYR A 468 1.89 4.40 29.49
C TYR A 468 2.38 5.55 28.61
N GLN A 469 2.51 5.29 27.30
CA GLN A 469 2.98 6.28 26.34
C GLN A 469 2.01 6.40 25.17
N LEU A 470 1.88 7.61 24.63
CA LEU A 470 1.22 7.80 23.34
C LEU A 470 2.18 7.44 22.22
N GLN A 471 1.68 6.70 21.24
CA GLN A 471 2.44 6.18 20.11
C GLN A 471 1.78 6.62 18.80
N ILE A 472 2.60 7.00 17.81
CA ILE A 472 2.17 7.19 16.42
C ILE A 472 2.40 5.90 15.60
N TYR A 473 1.79 5.78 14.43
CA TYR A 473 1.78 4.49 13.70
C TYR A 473 3.17 3.98 13.25
N ARG A 474 4.19 4.85 13.17
CA ARG A 474 5.59 4.46 12.90
C ARG A 474 6.27 3.69 14.04
N GLY A 475 5.61 3.61 15.19
CA GLY A 475 6.13 2.91 16.36
C GLY A 475 6.72 3.83 17.44
N ASN A 476 7.02 5.09 17.09
CA ASN A 476 7.62 6.04 18.03
C ASN A 476 6.62 6.49 19.10
N THR A 477 7.10 6.53 20.34
CA THR A 477 6.37 7.15 21.46
C THR A 477 6.60 8.65 21.52
N VAL A 478 5.54 9.44 21.70
CA VAL A 478 5.58 10.91 21.65
C VAL A 478 5.31 11.60 22.98
N GLU A 479 4.55 10.98 23.89
CA GLU A 479 4.20 11.55 25.19
C GLU A 479 4.14 10.45 26.26
N ASN A 480 4.57 10.73 27.49
CA ASN A 480 4.33 9.88 28.65
C ASN A 480 3.05 10.35 29.37
N ILE A 481 2.08 9.45 29.53
CA ILE A 481 0.77 9.76 30.11
C ILE A 481 0.55 9.13 31.49
N GLY A 482 1.54 8.40 32.01
CA GLY A 482 1.54 7.86 33.36
C GLY A 482 2.36 6.59 33.51
N SER A 483 2.48 6.13 34.75
CA SER A 483 3.14 4.88 35.08
C SER A 483 2.66 4.33 36.42
N MET A 484 2.95 3.06 36.67
CA MET A 484 2.84 2.42 37.97
C MET A 484 4.00 1.46 38.20
N SER A 485 4.21 1.04 39.45
CA SER A 485 5.12 -0.04 39.78
C SER A 485 4.51 -0.89 40.87
N ASN A 486 4.75 -2.20 40.83
CA ASN A 486 4.20 -3.13 41.80
C ASN A 486 5.09 -4.35 41.98
N GLU A 487 4.83 -5.08 43.07
CA GLU A 487 5.40 -6.39 43.33
C GLU A 487 4.28 -7.40 43.53
N ILE A 488 4.35 -8.52 42.82
CA ILE A 488 3.35 -9.58 42.86
C ILE A 488 4.00 -10.95 43.06
N THR A 489 3.28 -11.86 43.71
CA THR A 489 3.64 -13.28 43.75
C THR A 489 2.76 -14.05 42.78
N VAL A 490 3.36 -14.69 41.78
CA VAL A 490 2.66 -15.57 40.84
C VAL A 490 2.85 -17.01 41.29
N LYS A 491 1.76 -17.65 41.71
CA LYS A 491 1.78 -19.04 42.17
C LYS A 491 2.26 -19.99 41.07
N GLY A 492 2.95 -21.06 41.45
CA GLY A 492 3.40 -22.09 40.52
C GLY A 492 2.27 -22.60 39.62
N GLN A 493 2.53 -22.66 38.30
CA GLN A 493 1.55 -23.07 37.27
C GLN A 493 0.22 -22.29 37.28
N ARG A 494 0.23 -21.03 37.77
CA ARG A 494 -0.95 -20.14 37.82
C ARG A 494 -0.65 -18.80 37.15
N SER A 495 -1.69 -17.99 37.03
CA SER A 495 -1.60 -16.62 36.55
C SER A 495 -2.05 -15.63 37.64
N ALA A 496 -1.46 -14.44 37.63
CA ALA A 496 -1.87 -13.30 38.44
C ALA A 496 -2.22 -12.13 37.52
N ASP A 497 -3.34 -11.47 37.79
CA ASP A 497 -3.87 -10.38 36.98
C ASP A 497 -3.71 -9.05 37.72
N VAL A 498 -3.26 -8.02 37.00
CA VAL A 498 -3.15 -6.64 37.49
C VAL A 498 -3.98 -5.73 36.57
N PRO A 499 -5.10 -5.15 37.05
CA PRO A 499 -5.89 -4.21 36.28
C PRO A 499 -5.21 -2.84 36.20
N ILE A 500 -5.35 -2.19 35.04
CA ILE A 500 -4.90 -0.84 34.74
C ILE A 500 -6.09 -0.03 34.26
N GLU A 501 -6.21 1.18 34.79
CA GLU A 501 -7.12 2.21 34.31
C GLU A 501 -6.32 3.49 34.10
N ILE A 502 -6.34 4.01 32.88
CA ILE A 502 -5.69 5.26 32.49
C ILE A 502 -6.81 6.28 32.22
N PRO A 503 -6.92 7.35 33.03
CA PRO A 503 -7.97 8.36 32.88
C PRO A 503 -7.95 9.02 31.50
N ALA A 504 -9.11 9.40 30.98
CA ALA A 504 -9.23 9.96 29.64
C ALA A 504 -8.48 11.31 29.49
N GLU A 505 -8.47 12.09 30.57
CA GLU A 505 -7.80 13.39 30.68
C GLU A 505 -6.29 13.30 30.49
N SER A 506 -5.69 12.12 30.72
CA SER A 506 -4.26 11.89 30.56
C SER A 506 -3.80 12.04 29.10
N TYR A 507 -4.66 11.71 28.14
CA TYR A 507 -4.33 11.77 26.71
C TYR A 507 -5.07 12.87 25.93
N PHE A 508 -6.20 13.40 26.42
CA PHE A 508 -7.02 14.40 25.70
C PHE A 508 -6.23 15.63 25.24
N LYS A 509 -5.39 16.19 26.11
CA LYS A 509 -4.62 17.40 25.84
C LYS A 509 -3.59 17.25 24.72
N PHE A 510 -3.31 16.01 24.31
CA PHE A 510 -2.35 15.71 23.27
C PHE A 510 -3.02 15.42 21.92
N LEU A 511 -4.31 15.06 21.88
CA LEU A 511 -5.03 14.78 20.63
C LEU A 511 -4.90 15.91 19.59
N PRO A 512 -5.06 17.21 19.94
CA PRO A 512 -4.91 18.29 18.97
C PRO A 512 -3.46 18.62 18.58
N LYS A 513 -2.46 18.02 19.22
CA LYS A 513 -1.05 18.34 18.99
C LYS A 513 -0.42 17.51 17.88
N TYR A 514 -1.04 16.39 17.52
CA TYR A 514 -0.48 15.44 16.58
C TYR A 514 -1.49 15.17 15.47
N ASP A 515 -1.06 15.33 14.23
CA ASP A 515 -1.89 15.04 13.05
C ASP A 515 -1.92 13.53 12.70
N ASP A 516 -1.07 12.71 13.34
CA ASP A 516 -1.07 11.24 13.23
C ASP A 516 -2.01 10.59 14.26
N GLU A 517 -2.56 9.42 13.91
CA GLU A 517 -3.46 8.70 14.82
C GLU A 517 -2.70 8.21 16.05
N LEU A 518 -3.11 8.70 17.22
CA LEU A 518 -2.50 8.34 18.49
C LEU A 518 -3.08 7.05 19.06
N GLN A 519 -2.21 6.21 19.60
CA GLN A 519 -2.53 4.95 20.25
C GLN A 519 -1.88 4.92 21.63
N VAL A 520 -2.41 4.13 22.56
CA VAL A 520 -1.83 4.01 23.91
C VAL A 520 -0.99 2.75 23.99
N GLN A 521 0.31 2.93 24.13
CA GLN A 521 1.27 1.86 24.37
C GLN A 521 1.48 1.68 25.88
N VAL A 522 1.29 0.45 26.35
CA VAL A 522 1.55 0.04 27.74
C VAL A 522 2.76 -0.87 27.76
N ASN A 523 3.89 -0.35 28.25
CA ASN A 523 5.15 -1.09 28.40
C ASN A 523 5.23 -1.72 29.78
N VAL A 524 5.62 -2.99 29.86
CA VAL A 524 5.91 -3.70 31.12
C VAL A 524 7.37 -4.10 31.13
N LEU A 525 8.11 -3.62 32.12
CA LEU A 525 9.50 -3.99 32.39
C LEU A 525 9.59 -4.51 33.82
N GLY A 526 10.30 -5.60 34.06
CA GLY A 526 10.42 -6.16 35.40
C GLY A 526 11.47 -7.25 35.53
N GLU A 527 11.48 -7.88 36.70
CA GLU A 527 12.42 -8.94 37.06
C GLU A 527 11.75 -9.99 37.95
N VAL A 528 12.10 -11.25 37.75
CA VAL A 528 11.76 -12.38 38.62
C VAL A 528 12.88 -12.56 39.64
N LYS A 529 12.61 -12.24 40.90
CA LYS A 529 13.64 -12.13 41.95
C LYS A 529 14.44 -13.40 42.20
N GLU A 530 13.80 -14.57 42.11
CA GLU A 530 14.45 -15.84 42.48
C GLU A 530 15.49 -16.32 41.47
N VAL A 531 15.39 -15.89 40.21
CA VAL A 531 16.23 -16.36 39.09
C VAL A 531 16.92 -15.22 38.35
N GLU A 532 16.76 -13.98 38.82
CA GLU A 532 17.30 -12.75 38.21
C GLU A 532 16.93 -12.64 36.72
N GLU A 533 15.72 -13.10 36.39
CA GLU A 533 15.22 -13.15 35.01
C GLU A 533 14.48 -11.85 34.68
N SER A 534 14.93 -11.15 33.64
CA SER A 534 14.28 -9.93 33.17
C SER A 534 13.00 -10.22 32.38
N LEU A 535 11.99 -9.37 32.56
CA LEU A 535 10.71 -9.42 31.86
C LEU A 535 10.52 -8.14 31.06
N ALA A 536 10.21 -8.28 29.76
CA ALA A 536 9.85 -7.17 28.91
C ALA A 536 8.72 -7.58 27.95
N ASN A 537 7.65 -6.78 27.92
CA ASN A 537 6.62 -6.88 26.92
C ASN A 537 5.83 -5.57 26.82
N TYR A 538 5.10 -5.35 25.73
CA TYR A 538 4.18 -4.22 25.63
C TYR A 538 2.91 -4.58 24.87
N ALA A 539 1.86 -3.77 25.06
CA ALA A 539 0.64 -3.82 24.28
C ALA A 539 0.29 -2.45 23.74
N ILE A 540 -0.45 -2.43 22.63
CA ILE A 540 -0.99 -1.22 22.02
C ILE A 540 -2.51 -1.28 22.11
N VAL A 541 -3.12 -0.23 22.65
CA VAL A 541 -4.56 -0.05 22.73
C VAL A 541 -5.00 0.97 21.68
N HIS A 542 -5.95 0.57 20.85
CA HIS A 542 -6.51 1.38 19.77
C HIS A 542 -7.85 2.00 20.17
N PHE A 543 -8.09 3.24 19.73
CA PHE A 543 -9.37 3.90 19.93
C PHE A 543 -10.41 3.50 18.86
N VAL A 544 -11.68 3.45 19.25
CA VAL A 544 -12.82 3.32 18.35
C VAL A 544 -13.50 4.66 18.18
N TYR A 545 -13.96 4.91 16.96
CA TYR A 545 -14.59 6.14 16.54
C TYR A 545 -16.05 5.89 16.15
N PRO A 546 -16.95 6.88 16.36
CA PRO A 546 -18.33 6.77 15.90
C PRO A 546 -18.40 6.80 14.36
N PRO A 547 -19.30 6.03 13.72
CA PRO A 547 -19.36 5.95 12.26
C PRO A 547 -20.06 7.16 11.64
N ILE A 548 -19.78 7.43 10.36
CA ILE A 548 -20.56 8.32 9.50
C ILE A 548 -21.74 7.54 8.91
N LYS A 549 -22.96 8.07 9.05
CA LYS A 549 -24.14 7.50 8.40
C LYS A 549 -24.26 8.05 6.97
N ILE A 550 -24.32 7.15 5.99
CA ILE A 550 -24.52 7.49 4.56
C ILE A 550 -25.91 7.00 4.10
N GLU A 551 -26.76 7.90 3.63
CA GLU A 551 -28.12 7.60 3.15
C GLU A 551 -28.26 7.96 1.66
N MET A 552 -28.56 6.96 0.85
CA MET A 552 -28.81 7.07 -0.59
C MET A 552 -29.58 5.83 -1.10
N PRO A 553 -30.16 5.88 -2.31
CA PRO A 553 -30.77 4.71 -2.94
C PRO A 553 -29.78 3.56 -3.15
N ALA A 554 -30.26 2.31 -3.13
CA ALA A 554 -29.43 1.14 -3.42
C ALA A 554 -29.12 0.98 -4.93
N SER A 555 -30.00 1.50 -5.79
CA SER A 555 -29.80 1.50 -7.24
C SER A 555 -30.50 2.67 -7.92
N VAL A 556 -29.94 3.15 -9.03
CA VAL A 556 -30.48 4.22 -9.90
C VAL A 556 -30.20 3.88 -11.37
N SER A 557 -30.89 4.53 -12.31
CA SER A 557 -30.63 4.35 -13.75
C SER A 557 -29.57 5.33 -14.26
N VAL A 558 -28.84 5.00 -15.33
CA VAL A 558 -27.95 5.98 -15.99
C VAL A 558 -28.73 7.24 -16.37
N GLY A 559 -28.19 8.41 -16.02
CA GLY A 559 -28.79 9.74 -16.24
C GLY A 559 -29.73 10.21 -15.14
N GLU A 560 -30.10 9.34 -14.18
CA GLU A 560 -30.92 9.70 -13.03
C GLU A 560 -30.12 10.52 -12.01
N THR A 561 -30.79 11.49 -11.38
CA THR A 561 -30.23 12.28 -10.29
C THR A 561 -30.78 11.81 -8.94
N PHE A 562 -29.93 11.79 -7.92
CA PHE A 562 -30.32 11.41 -6.57
C PHE A 562 -29.52 12.19 -5.53
N THR A 563 -30.01 12.24 -4.29
CA THR A 563 -29.33 12.92 -3.18
C THR A 563 -28.68 11.90 -2.26
N CYS A 564 -27.40 12.09 -1.98
CA CYS A 564 -26.69 11.38 -0.92
C CYS A 564 -26.62 12.27 0.33
N THR A 565 -27.05 11.76 1.48
CA THR A 565 -27.01 12.46 2.77
C THR A 565 -25.97 11.81 3.67
N PHE A 566 -25.09 12.62 4.24
CA PHE A 566 -24.04 12.22 5.17
C PHE A 566 -24.38 12.80 6.55
N SER A 567 -24.33 11.99 7.61
CA SER A 567 -24.60 12.43 8.97
C SER A 567 -23.60 11.86 9.96
N PHE A 568 -23.15 12.67 10.90
CA PHE A 568 -22.18 12.26 11.92
C PHE A 568 -22.56 12.84 13.28
N LYS A 569 -22.49 12.00 14.33
CA LYS A 569 -22.72 12.39 15.73
C LYS A 569 -21.40 12.31 16.50
N ASN A 570 -21.02 13.40 17.14
CA ASN A 570 -19.80 13.48 17.92
C ASN A 570 -20.00 12.87 19.33
N ASP A 571 -19.72 11.58 19.48
CA ASP A 571 -19.84 10.86 20.75
C ASP A 571 -18.49 10.71 21.50
N THR A 572 -17.48 11.52 21.17
CA THR A 572 -16.13 11.38 21.75
C THR A 572 -15.96 12.08 23.10
N GLY A 573 -16.99 12.76 23.61
CA GLY A 573 -16.94 13.48 24.88
C GLY A 573 -16.15 14.79 24.86
N LEU A 574 -15.58 15.18 23.71
CA LEU A 574 -14.83 16.43 23.52
C LEU A 574 -15.23 17.14 22.21
N PRO A 575 -15.12 18.48 22.13
CA PRO A 575 -15.37 19.20 20.88
C PRO A 575 -14.36 18.78 19.81
N LEU A 576 -14.82 18.67 18.56
CA LEU A 576 -14.01 18.43 17.38
C LEU A 576 -13.86 19.75 16.62
N ASP A 577 -12.69 20.36 16.71
CA ASP A 577 -12.40 21.65 16.10
C ASP A 577 -11.91 21.51 14.67
N ASN A 578 -12.24 22.51 13.83
CA ASN A 578 -11.92 22.52 12.40
C ASN A 578 -12.35 21.24 11.68
N ALA A 579 -13.52 20.70 12.06
CA ALA A 579 -14.02 19.46 11.50
C ALA A 579 -14.38 19.65 10.02
N LYS A 580 -13.92 18.73 9.18
CA LYS A 580 -14.16 18.73 7.73
C LYS A 580 -14.70 17.38 7.29
N LEU A 581 -15.75 17.39 6.48
CA LEU A 581 -16.29 16.20 5.83
C LEU A 581 -15.87 16.19 4.35
N HIS A 582 -15.03 15.22 3.98
CA HIS A 582 -14.60 14.95 2.62
C HIS A 582 -15.45 13.84 2.03
N VAL A 583 -15.98 14.03 0.82
CA VAL A 583 -16.78 13.01 0.13
C VAL A 583 -16.36 12.87 -1.32
N GLU A 584 -16.37 11.64 -1.82
CA GLU A 584 -15.99 11.32 -3.19
C GLU A 584 -16.78 10.11 -3.71
N GLY A 585 -17.25 10.18 -4.96
CA GLY A 585 -17.88 9.06 -5.64
C GLY A 585 -17.50 9.05 -7.12
N LEU A 586 -16.61 8.12 -7.51
CA LEU A 586 -16.12 8.01 -8.89
C LEU A 586 -17.29 7.85 -9.88
N GLY A 587 -17.31 8.69 -10.90
CA GLY A 587 -18.38 8.73 -11.90
C GLY A 587 -19.76 9.17 -11.39
N LEU A 588 -19.87 9.64 -10.15
CA LEU A 588 -21.11 10.16 -9.54
C LEU A 588 -21.05 11.68 -9.31
N PHE A 589 -19.96 12.16 -8.71
CA PHE A 589 -19.70 13.58 -8.42
C PHE A 589 -18.20 13.80 -8.18
N GLN A 590 -17.74 15.05 -8.35
CA GLN A 590 -16.36 15.43 -8.04
C GLN A 590 -16.14 15.46 -6.53
N ARG A 591 -14.91 15.25 -6.05
CA ARG A 591 -14.59 15.34 -4.63
C ARG A 591 -15.06 16.68 -4.04
N GLU A 592 -15.84 16.62 -2.97
CA GLU A 592 -16.30 17.79 -2.21
C GLU A 592 -15.76 17.78 -0.78
N THR A 593 -15.62 18.96 -0.19
CA THR A 593 -15.22 19.13 1.21
C THR A 593 -16.12 20.15 1.88
N PHE A 594 -16.82 19.72 2.94
CA PHE A 594 -17.67 20.57 3.75
C PHE A 594 -16.93 20.97 5.02
N ASP A 595 -16.74 22.27 5.22
CA ASP A 595 -16.26 22.82 6.50
C ASP A 595 -17.42 22.83 7.51
N GLN A 596 -17.22 22.15 8.64
CA GLN A 596 -18.20 22.00 9.72
C GLN A 596 -17.84 22.87 10.93
N GLY A 597 -16.68 23.55 10.92
CA GLY A 597 -16.18 24.29 12.07
C GLY A 597 -16.02 23.41 13.32
N THR A 598 -16.42 23.91 14.49
CA THR A 598 -16.38 23.12 15.73
C THR A 598 -17.66 22.31 15.93
N VAL A 599 -17.55 20.99 15.95
CA VAL A 599 -18.63 20.07 16.33
C VAL A 599 -18.53 19.79 17.82
N LYS A 600 -19.43 20.37 18.61
CA LYS A 600 -19.48 20.17 20.08
C LYS A 600 -19.65 18.68 20.44
N ALA A 601 -19.29 18.30 21.65
CA ALA A 601 -19.66 17.00 22.21
C ALA A 601 -21.18 16.79 22.10
N ASP A 602 -21.58 15.58 21.69
CA ASP A 602 -22.95 15.18 21.33
C ASP A 602 -23.60 15.95 20.16
N GLY A 603 -22.83 16.82 19.48
CA GLY A 603 -23.27 17.55 18.30
C GLY A 603 -23.51 16.63 17.09
N VAL A 604 -24.43 17.03 16.21
CA VAL A 604 -24.77 16.31 14.98
C VAL A 604 -24.56 17.23 13.78
N ILE A 605 -23.88 16.73 12.76
CA ILE A 605 -23.75 17.38 11.45
C ILE A 605 -24.50 16.60 10.37
N VAL A 606 -25.01 17.31 9.38
CA VAL A 606 -25.68 16.75 8.20
C VAL A 606 -25.26 17.51 6.95
N SER A 607 -24.81 16.80 5.92
CA SER A 607 -24.43 17.39 4.62
C SER A 607 -25.01 16.56 3.48
N ARG A 608 -25.22 17.19 2.32
CA ARG A 608 -25.92 16.57 1.18
C ARG A 608 -25.22 16.89 -0.14
N VAL A 609 -25.12 15.90 -1.01
CA VAL A 609 -24.61 16.03 -2.38
C VAL A 609 -25.65 15.52 -3.36
N VAL A 610 -25.87 16.27 -4.44
CA VAL A 610 -26.67 15.80 -5.58
C VAL A 610 -25.75 15.05 -6.54
N CYS A 611 -26.08 13.81 -6.83
CA CYS A 611 -25.29 12.89 -7.64
C CYS A 611 -25.99 12.66 -8.98
N THR A 612 -25.19 12.46 -10.04
CA THR A 612 -25.70 12.08 -11.37
C THR A 612 -25.02 10.80 -11.83
N ALA A 613 -25.80 9.74 -12.07
CA ALA A 613 -25.26 8.46 -12.49
C ALA A 613 -24.81 8.48 -13.96
N SER A 614 -23.50 8.47 -14.22
CA SER A 614 -22.97 8.64 -15.59
C SER A 614 -22.66 7.35 -16.34
N LYS A 615 -22.37 6.26 -15.63
CA LYS A 615 -21.89 4.99 -16.22
C LYS A 615 -22.50 3.80 -15.46
N PRO A 616 -22.90 2.71 -16.15
CA PRO A 616 -23.49 1.54 -15.50
C PRO A 616 -22.49 0.77 -14.63
N GLY A 617 -23.04 -0.09 -13.76
CA GLY A 617 -22.29 -0.98 -12.87
C GLY A 617 -22.28 -0.50 -11.41
N GLU A 618 -21.57 -1.26 -10.58
CA GLU A 618 -21.39 -0.94 -9.17
C GLU A 618 -20.50 0.30 -8.99
N ARG A 619 -20.91 1.23 -8.14
CA ARG A 619 -20.14 2.39 -7.71
C ARG A 619 -20.06 2.46 -6.20
N LYS A 620 -19.05 3.19 -5.73
CA LYS A 620 -18.74 3.38 -4.32
C LYS A 620 -18.68 4.87 -4.03
N ILE A 621 -19.31 5.28 -2.92
CA ILE A 621 -19.12 6.59 -2.30
C ILE A 621 -18.28 6.39 -1.06
N ILE A 622 -17.27 7.25 -0.87
CA ILE A 622 -16.43 7.32 0.32
C ILE A 622 -16.73 8.64 1.03
N ALA A 623 -16.93 8.58 2.35
CA ALA A 623 -17.06 9.74 3.21
C ALA A 623 -16.00 9.67 4.31
N LYS A 624 -15.34 10.80 4.59
CA LYS A 624 -14.32 10.90 5.61
C LYS A 624 -14.48 12.17 6.42
N ILE A 625 -14.53 12.06 7.74
CA ILE A 625 -14.51 13.22 8.64
C ILE A 625 -13.15 13.31 9.34
N THR A 626 -12.55 14.49 9.32
CA THR A 626 -11.31 14.83 10.03
C THR A 626 -11.55 16.05 10.92
N SER A 627 -10.71 16.23 11.95
CA SER A 627 -10.67 17.40 12.84
C SER A 627 -9.29 17.51 13.47
N ASN A 628 -9.02 18.56 14.24
CA ASN A 628 -7.75 18.66 14.98
C ASN A 628 -7.55 17.48 15.95
N GLN A 629 -8.62 16.91 16.50
CA GLN A 629 -8.57 15.82 17.48
C GLN A 629 -8.66 14.42 16.86
N ILE A 630 -9.11 14.31 15.61
CA ILE A 630 -9.35 13.03 14.94
C ILE A 630 -8.82 13.10 13.51
N THR A 631 -7.86 12.23 13.23
CA THR A 631 -7.13 12.21 11.97
C THR A 631 -7.95 11.67 10.80
N GLY A 632 -8.96 10.83 11.06
CA GLY A 632 -9.90 10.42 10.03
C GLY A 632 -10.78 9.23 10.37
N ILE A 633 -12.09 9.47 10.39
CA ILE A 633 -13.13 8.43 10.41
C ILE A 633 -13.63 8.27 8.98
N THR A 634 -13.59 7.06 8.44
CA THR A 634 -13.95 6.79 7.04
C THR A 634 -15.09 5.79 6.98
N GLU A 635 -16.06 6.05 6.13
CA GLU A 635 -17.18 5.16 5.82
C GLU A 635 -17.41 5.13 4.32
N GLU A 636 -18.06 4.06 3.86
CA GLU A 636 -18.39 3.91 2.46
C GLU A 636 -19.80 3.36 2.27
N LYS A 637 -20.33 3.55 1.07
CA LYS A 637 -21.57 2.89 0.68
C LYS A 637 -21.61 2.64 -0.81
N HIS A 638 -22.18 1.49 -1.17
CA HIS A 638 -22.27 1.00 -2.53
C HIS A 638 -23.62 1.38 -3.16
N ILE A 639 -23.61 1.63 -4.46
CA ILE A 639 -24.80 1.87 -5.29
C ILE A 639 -24.64 1.15 -6.63
N THR A 640 -25.72 0.55 -7.12
CA THR A 640 -25.73 -0.08 -8.45
C THR A 640 -26.38 0.86 -9.47
N ILE A 641 -25.64 1.23 -10.52
CA ILE A 641 -26.17 1.99 -11.64
C ILE A 641 -26.62 1.01 -12.74
N LYS A 642 -27.90 1.06 -13.09
CA LYS A 642 -28.54 0.20 -14.10
C LYS A 642 -28.49 0.80 -15.48
#